data_AF-A0A6P5FL47-F1
#
_entry.id   AF-A0A6P5FL47-F1
#
_cell.length_a   1.000
_cell.length_b   1.000
_cell.length_c   1.000
_cell.angle_alpha   90.00
_cell.angle_beta   90.00
_cell.angle_gamma   90.00
#
_symmetry.space_group_name_H-M   'P 1'
#
loop_
_entity.id
_entity.type
_entity.pdbx_description
1 polymer ?
#
loop_
_entity_poly.entity_id
_entity_poly.type
_entity_poly.pdbx_seq_one_letter_code
_entity_poly.pdbx_strand_id
1 'polypeptide(L)'
;MWAPSPPRARLSAALLALFTASFVVSTGVRAQDYDIGTGVKEEKPKASPQDSCIGVFLTYTFIEREKEYPHVKNASAQAYAFRSQVTVLNTMSEDLKAWKIFIGFQHDEILVSAGGAVVTEGTDFPAHVGNGTSLSGFPQTDLMNAIDTAGDMTQIQVQIDLTGTQFGVKPPGVPMPRTIKLQNEGFKCPAPTKKGSQMYVCCVKDPKFKHKKANSTRFLPRQKGDLTIAYDVLQSYGSSYLAQVTIDNWSPLGRLDNWNLTWEWKRGEFIYKMRGAYTLKKDSSSCIYGEAANYYKDFDFSPVMSCEKKPIIVDLPPDRAKDNDIANLPFCCKNGTLLPHMMDPSMSRAIFQLQVYKLPPDLNRTALYPPQNWKINGYLNPQYVCGPPIRVSPMEFPDPSGLMSETTAVASWQVACNITRPKKKASRCCVSFSAYYNDSAVPCSTCACGCPDPAACDPDARALLLPSEALLVPFANRTAKAKAWAKIKHRDVPSPLPCPDNCGMSINWHVLSNYRSGWSARITLFNWADYTFKNWFAAVRMDDDAYLGYENIYSFNGTKLKDINNTLFFQGLEGLNYLVPETDGKDPAVDPRVPGKQQSVLSFSKKHTPKIDILGGAGFPTRLYFDGEECALPDEIPRAGGDRPTVAATGLLRVAFAVVLVFASIMNYL
;
A
#
# COMPACT_ATOMS: atom_id res chain seq x y z
N MET A 1 -53.82 -28.37 -9.93
CA MET A 1 -53.86 -29.69 -10.60
C MET A 1 -52.57 -30.45 -10.34
N TRP A 2 -52.50 -31.73 -10.71
CA TRP A 2 -51.63 -32.73 -10.09
C TRP A 2 -50.11 -32.55 -10.25
N ALA A 3 -49.40 -32.87 -9.16
CA ALA A 3 -48.05 -33.46 -9.13
C ALA A 3 -48.19 -35.01 -9.17
N PRO A 4 -47.15 -35.86 -9.38
CA PRO A 4 -45.77 -35.69 -8.91
C PRO A 4 -44.65 -36.22 -9.85
N SER A 5 -43.46 -36.38 -9.28
CA SER A 5 -42.24 -37.06 -9.80
C SER A 5 -42.14 -38.51 -9.26
N PRO A 6 -41.03 -39.28 -9.37
CA PRO A 6 -39.85 -39.27 -10.27
C PRO A 6 -39.87 -40.57 -11.15
N PRO A 7 -39.01 -41.63 -11.08
CA PRO A 7 -37.55 -41.75 -10.93
C PRO A 7 -36.77 -42.65 -11.93
N ARG A 8 -35.49 -42.31 -12.14
CA ARG A 8 -34.29 -43.16 -12.40
C ARG A 8 -34.42 -44.59 -13.02
N ALA A 9 -33.93 -44.69 -14.27
CA ALA A 9 -32.67 -45.38 -14.68
C ALA A 9 -32.57 -46.89 -15.06
N ARG A 10 -31.62 -47.12 -16.00
CA ARG A 10 -30.68 -48.27 -16.21
C ARG A 10 -31.03 -49.45 -17.16
N LEU A 11 -30.04 -49.75 -18.03
CA LEU A 11 -29.81 -50.99 -18.83
C LEU A 11 -30.87 -51.29 -19.92
N SER A 12 -30.60 -52.01 -21.02
CA SER A 12 -29.35 -52.41 -21.72
C SER A 12 -29.68 -52.98 -23.11
N ALA A 13 -28.69 -52.99 -24.05
CA ALA A 13 -28.65 -53.84 -25.26
C ALA A 13 -29.75 -53.63 -26.35
N ALA A 14 -29.63 -54.08 -27.61
CA ALA A 14 -28.46 -54.31 -28.50
C ALA A 14 -28.93 -54.51 -29.97
N LEU A 15 -27.97 -54.60 -30.91
CA LEU A 15 -28.00 -55.42 -32.15
C LEU A 15 -29.09 -55.23 -33.23
N LEU A 16 -28.68 -54.65 -34.38
CA LEU A 16 -28.80 -55.09 -35.81
C LEU A 16 -28.47 -53.83 -36.68
N ALA A 17 -27.64 -53.81 -37.75
CA ALA A 17 -27.50 -54.64 -38.97
C ALA A 17 -28.67 -54.40 -39.97
N LEU A 18 -28.52 -54.29 -41.30
CA LEU A 18 -27.42 -54.63 -42.26
C LEU A 18 -27.36 -53.64 -43.47
N PHE A 19 -26.16 -53.55 -44.12
CA PHE A 19 -25.94 -53.30 -45.57
C PHE A 19 -26.39 -51.93 -46.15
N THR A 20 -26.01 -51.46 -47.36
CA THR A 20 -25.37 -52.08 -48.56
C THR A 20 -24.06 -51.38 -49.00
N ALA A 21 -23.36 -51.96 -49.98
CA ALA A 21 -22.06 -51.49 -50.49
C ALA A 21 -22.12 -51.05 -51.98
N SER A 22 -21.07 -50.36 -52.45
CA SER A 22 -20.67 -50.29 -53.87
C SER A 22 -19.16 -50.02 -54.02
N PHE A 23 -18.54 -50.65 -55.02
CA PHE A 23 -17.12 -50.52 -55.41
C PHE A 23 -16.90 -49.38 -56.42
N VAL A 24 -15.68 -48.82 -56.46
CA VAL A 24 -14.82 -48.77 -57.67
C VAL A 24 -13.35 -48.96 -57.23
N VAL A 25 -12.53 -49.60 -58.07
CA VAL A 25 -11.11 -49.90 -57.84
C VAL A 25 -10.24 -49.30 -58.96
N SER A 26 -9.07 -48.75 -58.60
CA SER A 26 -7.93 -48.57 -59.51
C SER A 26 -6.59 -48.73 -58.77
N THR A 27 -5.77 -49.70 -59.22
CA THR A 27 -4.28 -49.74 -59.25
C THR A 27 -3.49 -48.80 -58.31
N GLY A 28 -2.51 -49.23 -57.50
CA GLY A 28 -1.48 -50.28 -57.68
C GLY A 28 -0.08 -49.62 -57.76
N VAL A 29 1.06 -50.16 -57.31
CA VAL A 29 1.54 -51.55 -57.14
C VAL A 29 2.73 -51.60 -56.13
N ARG A 30 2.86 -52.69 -55.34
CA ARG A 30 4.05 -53.36 -54.68
C ARG A 30 5.33 -52.54 -54.30
N ALA A 31 6.17 -52.92 -53.33
CA ALA A 31 6.24 -53.90 -52.22
C ALA A 31 7.55 -53.54 -51.40
N GLN A 32 8.05 -54.21 -50.36
CA GLN A 32 7.94 -55.59 -49.84
C GLN A 32 8.03 -55.62 -48.31
N ASP A 33 7.60 -56.73 -47.71
CA ASP A 33 7.73 -57.03 -46.29
C ASP A 33 9.19 -57.32 -45.87
N TYR A 34 9.50 -57.02 -44.61
CA TYR A 34 10.32 -57.90 -43.77
C TYR A 34 9.83 -57.80 -42.32
N ASP A 35 8.96 -58.74 -41.93
CA ASP A 35 8.38 -58.81 -40.59
C ASP A 35 9.14 -59.85 -39.75
N ILE A 36 9.96 -59.38 -38.80
CA ILE A 36 10.55 -60.20 -37.73
C ILE A 36 10.29 -59.46 -36.41
N GLY A 37 9.14 -59.74 -35.81
CA GLY A 37 8.71 -59.06 -34.60
C GLY A 37 9.53 -59.46 -33.36
N THR A 38 9.93 -58.46 -32.57
CA THR A 38 10.00 -58.60 -31.11
C THR A 38 9.01 -57.60 -30.48
N GLY A 39 8.09 -58.11 -29.67
CA GLY A 39 6.92 -57.37 -29.21
C GLY A 39 7.19 -56.39 -28.07
N VAL A 40 7.90 -55.29 -28.33
CA VAL A 40 7.89 -54.12 -27.45
C VAL A 40 6.70 -53.24 -27.82
N LYS A 41 5.73 -53.12 -26.91
CA LYS A 41 4.75 -52.02 -27.00
C LYS A 41 5.46 -50.73 -26.60
N GLU A 42 5.89 -49.95 -27.58
CA GLU A 42 6.22 -48.55 -27.33
C GLU A 42 4.96 -47.82 -26.84
N GLU A 43 4.86 -47.62 -25.53
CA GLU A 43 3.92 -46.64 -25.00
C GLU A 43 4.44 -45.26 -25.42
N LYS A 44 3.86 -44.72 -26.50
CA LYS A 44 4.19 -43.39 -27.04
C LYS A 44 4.37 -42.41 -25.86
N PRO A 45 5.53 -41.75 -25.72
CA PRO A 45 5.77 -40.83 -24.62
C PRO A 45 4.62 -39.83 -24.51
N LYS A 46 3.89 -39.89 -23.39
CA LYS A 46 2.93 -38.85 -23.05
C LYS A 46 3.73 -37.57 -22.81
N ALA A 47 3.74 -36.69 -23.80
CA ALA A 47 4.39 -35.39 -23.75
C ALA A 47 4.10 -34.74 -22.40
N SER A 48 5.14 -34.20 -21.74
CA SER A 48 4.98 -33.71 -20.39
C SER A 48 4.03 -32.50 -20.38
N PRO A 49 3.38 -32.21 -19.24
CA PRO A 49 2.51 -31.02 -19.14
C PRO A 49 3.25 -29.72 -19.47
N GLN A 50 4.58 -29.69 -19.31
CA GLN A 50 5.46 -28.60 -19.70
C GLN A 50 5.59 -28.49 -21.23
N ASP A 51 5.88 -29.59 -21.92
CA ASP A 51 6.03 -29.64 -23.39
C ASP A 51 4.74 -29.24 -24.11
N SER A 52 3.58 -29.48 -23.48
CA SER A 52 2.27 -29.09 -24.00
C SER A 52 1.89 -27.62 -23.76
N CYS A 53 2.71 -26.84 -23.04
CA CYS A 53 2.41 -25.46 -22.70
C CYS A 53 2.94 -24.48 -23.76
N ILE A 54 2.06 -23.66 -24.31
CA ILE A 54 2.41 -22.52 -25.19
C ILE A 54 2.02 -21.24 -24.43
N GLY A 55 2.94 -20.74 -23.60
CA GLY A 55 2.63 -19.69 -22.62
C GLY A 55 3.72 -19.54 -21.56
N VAL A 56 3.31 -19.23 -20.33
CA VAL A 56 4.20 -19.27 -19.16
C VAL A 56 3.86 -20.50 -18.34
N PHE A 57 4.81 -21.43 -18.23
CA PHE A 57 4.66 -22.61 -17.38
C PHE A 57 5.19 -22.30 -15.98
N LEU A 58 4.30 -22.32 -15.00
CA LEU A 58 4.62 -22.13 -13.59
C LEU A 58 4.59 -23.48 -12.86
N THR A 59 5.62 -23.74 -12.05
CA THR A 59 5.73 -24.94 -11.21
C THR A 59 6.10 -24.56 -9.79
N TYR A 60 5.52 -25.24 -8.81
CA TYR A 60 5.93 -25.26 -7.40
C TYR A 60 6.22 -26.71 -7.00
N THR A 61 7.42 -26.99 -6.53
CA THR A 61 7.87 -28.32 -6.10
C THR A 61 8.24 -28.25 -4.62
N PHE A 62 7.51 -28.97 -3.78
CA PHE A 62 7.92 -29.22 -2.40
C PHE A 62 9.08 -30.22 -2.40
N ILE A 63 10.20 -29.88 -1.77
CA ILE A 63 11.41 -30.71 -1.70
C ILE A 63 11.40 -31.49 -0.39
N GLU A 64 11.52 -30.78 0.72
CA GLU A 64 11.71 -31.37 2.05
C GLU A 64 11.16 -30.48 3.16
N ARG A 65 10.96 -31.07 4.35
CA ARG A 65 10.78 -30.35 5.61
C ARG A 65 11.47 -31.09 6.75
N GLU A 66 11.93 -30.34 7.73
CA GLU A 66 12.45 -30.84 9.00
C GLU A 66 11.60 -30.31 10.16
N LYS A 67 11.59 -31.00 11.30
CA LYS A 67 10.86 -30.56 12.50
C LYS A 67 11.69 -29.54 13.26
N GLU A 68 11.20 -28.31 13.36
CA GLU A 68 11.97 -27.19 13.93
C GLU A 68 11.77 -27.05 15.45
N TYR A 69 12.64 -26.28 16.10
CA TYR A 69 12.44 -25.84 17.49
C TYR A 69 11.48 -24.64 17.55
N PRO A 70 10.69 -24.47 18.63
CA PRO A 70 10.55 -25.37 19.76
C PRO A 70 9.78 -26.65 19.42
N HIS A 71 10.20 -27.77 19.99
CA HIS A 71 9.50 -29.05 19.83
C HIS A 71 8.29 -29.12 20.78
N VAL A 72 7.10 -28.79 20.28
CA VAL A 72 5.86 -28.76 21.06
C VAL A 72 5.03 -30.03 20.92
N LYS A 73 4.18 -30.32 21.93
CA LYS A 73 3.22 -31.42 21.88
C LYS A 73 1.97 -31.09 21.04
N ASN A 74 1.64 -29.80 20.89
CA ASN A 74 0.50 -29.37 20.09
C ASN A 74 0.76 -29.60 18.60
N ALA A 75 -0.10 -30.38 17.96
CA ALA A 75 -0.02 -30.76 16.55
C ALA A 75 0.03 -29.57 15.59
N SER A 76 -0.76 -28.52 15.85
CA SER A 76 -0.95 -27.39 14.94
C SER A 76 0.10 -26.32 15.12
N ALA A 77 0.57 -26.11 16.37
CA ALA A 77 1.59 -25.13 16.71
C ALA A 77 3.04 -25.62 16.49
N GLN A 78 3.24 -26.85 16.01
CA GLN A 78 4.58 -27.35 15.69
C GLN A 78 5.10 -26.72 14.41
N ALA A 79 6.16 -25.92 14.54
CA ALA A 79 6.96 -25.42 13.44
C ALA A 79 7.67 -26.57 12.70
N TYR A 80 7.67 -26.49 11.38
CA TYR A 80 8.53 -27.28 10.50
C TYR A 80 9.24 -26.33 9.53
N ALA A 81 10.57 -26.39 9.47
CA ALA A 81 11.34 -25.72 8.42
C ALA A 81 11.08 -26.46 7.09
N PHE A 82 10.83 -25.73 6.00
CA PHE A 82 10.55 -26.29 4.68
C PHE A 82 11.47 -25.70 3.61
N ARG A 83 11.68 -26.50 2.56
CA ARG A 83 12.29 -26.09 1.30
C ARG A 83 11.40 -26.45 0.13
N SER A 84 11.21 -25.49 -0.77
CA SER A 84 10.51 -25.69 -2.03
C SER A 84 11.13 -24.86 -3.13
N GLN A 85 11.15 -25.40 -4.35
CA GLN A 85 11.60 -24.67 -5.53
C GLN A 85 10.39 -24.26 -6.36
N VAL A 86 10.41 -23.03 -6.87
CA VAL A 86 9.42 -22.49 -7.80
C VAL A 86 10.09 -22.17 -9.12
N THR A 87 9.46 -22.56 -10.22
CA THR A 87 10.01 -22.40 -11.57
C THR A 87 9.06 -21.55 -12.39
N VAL A 88 9.60 -20.53 -13.05
CA VAL A 88 8.93 -19.74 -14.08
C VAL A 88 9.64 -20.03 -15.41
N LEU A 89 8.92 -20.58 -16.38
CA LEU A 89 9.44 -20.90 -17.71
C LEU A 89 8.61 -20.17 -18.77
N ASN A 90 9.27 -19.43 -19.66
CA ASN A 90 8.66 -18.84 -20.84
C ASN A 90 8.77 -19.80 -22.04
N THR A 91 7.64 -20.26 -22.59
CA THR A 91 7.60 -21.09 -23.81
C THR A 91 7.01 -20.33 -25.01
N MET A 92 6.87 -19.00 -24.90
CA MET A 92 6.29 -18.15 -25.94
C MET A 92 7.32 -17.67 -26.98
N SER A 93 6.80 -17.11 -28.07
CA SER A 93 7.51 -16.28 -29.06
C SER A 93 7.60 -14.79 -28.66
N GLU A 94 7.39 -14.46 -27.38
CA GLU A 94 7.45 -13.09 -26.83
C GLU A 94 8.11 -13.10 -25.45
N ASP A 95 8.87 -12.05 -25.11
CA ASP A 95 9.59 -11.97 -23.83
C ASP A 95 8.64 -11.71 -22.65
N LEU A 96 8.77 -12.49 -21.56
CA LEU A 96 8.05 -12.29 -20.31
C LEU A 96 8.80 -11.28 -19.42
N LYS A 97 8.55 -9.99 -19.65
CA LYS A 97 9.14 -8.86 -18.89
C LYS A 97 8.53 -8.68 -17.50
N ALA A 98 9.35 -8.32 -16.52
CA ALA A 98 9.02 -8.20 -15.09
C ALA A 98 8.02 -9.26 -14.64
N TRP A 99 8.41 -10.53 -14.72
CA TRP A 99 7.56 -11.63 -14.28
C TRP A 99 7.20 -11.45 -12.80
N LYS A 100 5.92 -11.63 -12.49
CA LYS A 100 5.36 -11.54 -11.15
C LYS A 100 4.42 -12.70 -10.92
N ILE A 101 4.63 -13.44 -9.84
CA ILE A 101 3.86 -14.63 -9.48
C ILE A 101 3.24 -14.49 -8.10
N PHE A 102 2.08 -15.10 -7.89
CA PHE A 102 1.43 -15.24 -6.59
C PHE A 102 1.50 -16.70 -6.14
N ILE A 103 1.96 -16.92 -4.91
CA ILE A 103 1.93 -18.22 -4.23
C ILE A 103 0.93 -18.09 -3.08
N GLY A 104 -0.20 -18.78 -3.20
CA GLY A 104 -1.25 -18.81 -2.18
C GLY A 104 -0.95 -19.81 -1.07
N PHE A 105 0.06 -19.51 -0.25
CA PHE A 105 0.30 -20.14 1.06
C PHE A 105 -0.98 -20.18 1.93
N GLN A 106 -1.09 -21.15 2.85
CA GLN A 106 -2.35 -21.48 3.55
C GLN A 106 -2.19 -22.27 4.88
N HIS A 107 -0.99 -22.27 5.46
CA HIS A 107 -0.54 -23.04 6.62
C HIS A 107 0.32 -22.18 7.57
N ASP A 108 -0.05 -20.89 7.69
CA ASP A 108 0.61 -19.84 8.49
C ASP A 108 2.13 -19.70 8.20
N GLU A 109 2.51 -19.92 6.95
CA GLU A 109 3.91 -19.99 6.51
C GLU A 109 4.65 -18.65 6.70
N ILE A 110 5.92 -18.76 7.03
CA ILE A 110 6.87 -17.65 7.20
C ILE A 110 8.03 -17.90 6.24
N LEU A 111 8.24 -17.04 5.24
CA LEU A 111 9.42 -17.14 4.37
C LEU A 111 10.63 -16.49 5.03
N VAL A 112 11.75 -17.20 5.05
CA VAL A 112 13.06 -16.73 5.54
C VAL A 112 13.95 -16.31 4.37
N SER A 113 13.81 -16.95 3.21
CA SER A 113 14.50 -16.54 1.98
C SER A 113 13.73 -16.93 0.71
N ALA A 114 14.03 -16.19 -0.37
CA ALA A 114 13.70 -16.55 -1.74
C ALA A 114 14.91 -16.25 -2.63
N GLY A 115 15.64 -17.28 -3.08
CA GLY A 115 16.67 -17.13 -4.10
C GLY A 115 16.03 -16.73 -5.43
N GLY A 116 16.66 -15.85 -6.22
CA GLY A 116 16.15 -15.45 -7.54
C GLY A 116 14.90 -14.53 -7.56
N ALA A 117 14.36 -14.15 -6.39
CA ALA A 117 13.15 -13.33 -6.30
C ALA A 117 13.12 -12.37 -5.10
N VAL A 118 12.22 -11.39 -5.14
CA VAL A 118 11.90 -10.49 -4.01
C VAL A 118 10.38 -10.43 -3.78
N VAL A 119 9.98 -10.21 -2.52
CA VAL A 119 8.56 -10.03 -2.16
C VAL A 119 8.10 -8.63 -2.58
N THR A 120 7.10 -8.56 -3.44
CA THR A 120 6.68 -7.31 -4.11
C THR A 120 5.93 -6.30 -3.24
N GLU A 121 5.68 -6.64 -1.98
CA GLU A 121 5.02 -5.77 -0.98
C GLU A 121 6.04 -5.03 -0.11
N GLY A 122 7.35 -5.17 -0.37
CA GLY A 122 8.41 -4.50 0.39
C GLY A 122 8.56 -5.00 1.83
N THR A 123 7.92 -6.12 2.17
CA THR A 123 8.08 -6.82 3.45
C THR A 123 9.48 -7.41 3.54
N ASP A 124 10.10 -7.26 4.70
CA ASP A 124 11.42 -7.83 4.98
C ASP A 124 11.31 -9.29 5.42
N PHE A 125 12.35 -10.09 5.14
CA PHE A 125 12.46 -11.44 5.67
C PHE A 125 12.96 -11.40 7.14
N PRO A 126 12.44 -12.24 8.06
CA PRO A 126 11.40 -13.24 7.84
C PRO A 126 10.01 -12.62 7.64
N ALA A 127 9.32 -13.04 6.58
CA ALA A 127 8.04 -12.49 6.14
C ALA A 127 6.91 -13.48 6.43
N HIS A 128 5.89 -13.05 7.20
CA HIS A 128 4.68 -13.83 7.42
C HIS A 128 3.80 -13.80 6.16
N VAL A 129 3.57 -14.96 5.54
CA VAL A 129 2.94 -15.09 4.22
C VAL A 129 1.76 -16.06 4.20
N GLY A 130 1.20 -16.48 5.34
CA GLY A 130 0.13 -17.49 5.44
C GLY A 130 -1.19 -17.20 4.69
N ASN A 131 -1.41 -15.98 4.18
CA ASN A 131 -2.51 -15.62 3.28
C ASN A 131 -2.13 -15.68 1.78
N GLY A 132 -0.91 -16.12 1.49
CA GLY A 132 -0.22 -15.99 0.21
C GLY A 132 0.70 -14.77 0.14
N THR A 133 1.59 -14.77 -0.86
CA THR A 133 2.48 -13.65 -1.17
C THR A 133 2.73 -13.53 -2.67
N SER A 134 3.18 -12.35 -3.10
CA SER A 134 3.51 -12.03 -4.49
C SER A 134 5.02 -11.81 -4.65
N LEU A 135 5.67 -12.60 -5.51
CA LEU A 135 7.11 -12.54 -5.81
C LEU A 135 7.36 -11.95 -7.21
N SER A 136 8.47 -11.22 -7.39
CA SER A 136 8.99 -10.80 -8.70
C SER A 136 10.49 -11.08 -8.81
N GLY A 137 10.99 -11.21 -10.04
CA GLY A 137 12.39 -11.59 -10.28
C GLY A 137 13.45 -10.60 -9.82
N PHE A 138 14.52 -11.14 -9.23
CA PHE A 138 15.75 -10.41 -8.93
C PHE A 138 16.93 -11.41 -8.83
N PRO A 139 18.03 -11.23 -9.59
CA PRO A 139 18.33 -10.12 -10.48
C PRO A 139 17.63 -10.19 -11.85
N GLN A 140 17.13 -11.36 -12.26
CA GLN A 140 16.54 -11.59 -13.58
C GLN A 140 15.04 -11.25 -13.56
N THR A 141 14.69 -10.00 -13.88
CA THR A 141 13.28 -9.54 -13.95
C THR A 141 12.55 -10.09 -15.17
N ASP A 142 13.27 -10.37 -16.26
CA ASP A 142 12.71 -10.65 -17.57
C ASP A 142 13.19 -12.04 -18.03
N LEU A 143 12.28 -12.84 -18.62
CA LEU A 143 12.62 -14.08 -19.31
C LEU A 143 12.46 -13.87 -20.81
N MET A 144 13.50 -14.19 -21.57
CA MET A 144 13.50 -14.06 -23.03
C MET A 144 12.53 -15.06 -23.65
N ASN A 145 12.18 -14.87 -24.92
CA ASN A 145 11.35 -15.82 -25.67
C ASN A 145 12.14 -17.06 -26.12
N ALA A 146 11.42 -18.17 -26.33
CA ALA A 146 12.02 -19.48 -26.64
C ALA A 146 12.57 -19.61 -28.08
N ILE A 147 12.23 -18.68 -28.97
CA ILE A 147 12.64 -18.71 -30.39
C ILE A 147 14.00 -18.02 -30.55
N ASP A 148 14.11 -16.76 -30.15
CA ASP A 148 15.33 -15.95 -30.31
C ASP A 148 16.51 -16.48 -29.47
N THR A 149 16.23 -17.26 -28.42
CA THR A 149 17.22 -17.94 -27.57
C THR A 149 17.58 -19.35 -28.01
N ALA A 150 16.94 -19.88 -29.08
CA ALA A 150 17.03 -21.28 -29.49
C ALA A 150 16.75 -22.30 -28.35
N GLY A 151 15.94 -21.93 -27.36
CA GLY A 151 15.60 -22.77 -26.22
C GLY A 151 16.60 -22.74 -25.05
N ASP A 152 17.51 -21.76 -24.97
CA ASP A 152 18.44 -21.63 -23.83
C ASP A 152 17.68 -21.40 -22.51
N MET A 153 17.61 -22.48 -21.73
CA MET A 153 16.95 -22.53 -20.43
C MET A 153 17.46 -21.47 -19.44
N THR A 154 18.71 -20.99 -19.55
CA THR A 154 19.22 -19.93 -18.65
C THR A 154 18.61 -18.56 -18.93
N GLN A 155 18.13 -18.34 -20.15
CA GLN A 155 17.51 -17.08 -20.58
C GLN A 155 15.98 -17.11 -20.51
N ILE A 156 15.37 -18.30 -20.67
CA ILE A 156 13.91 -18.48 -20.70
C ILE A 156 13.30 -19.07 -19.42
N GLN A 157 14.13 -19.58 -18.49
CA GLN A 157 13.70 -20.08 -17.18
C GLN A 157 14.37 -19.31 -16.04
N VAL A 158 13.68 -19.21 -14.92
CA VAL A 158 14.26 -18.91 -13.60
C VAL A 158 13.76 -19.91 -12.57
N GLN A 159 14.66 -20.30 -11.67
CA GLN A 159 14.39 -21.13 -10.51
C GLN A 159 14.51 -20.29 -9.25
N ILE A 160 13.58 -20.49 -8.32
CA ILE A 160 13.38 -19.68 -7.12
C ILE A 160 13.37 -20.62 -5.93
N ASP A 161 14.47 -20.68 -5.19
CA ASP A 161 14.59 -21.55 -4.02
C ASP A 161 14.05 -20.84 -2.78
N LEU A 162 12.95 -21.36 -2.24
CA LEU A 162 12.25 -20.84 -1.06
C LEU A 162 12.64 -21.65 0.17
N THR A 163 13.05 -20.94 1.23
CA THR A 163 13.24 -21.53 2.57
C THR A 163 12.36 -20.77 3.56
N GLY A 164 11.69 -21.49 4.45
CA GLY A 164 10.80 -20.90 5.44
C GLY A 164 10.35 -21.88 6.53
N THR A 165 9.44 -21.43 7.39
CA THR A 165 8.80 -22.23 8.44
C THR A 165 7.30 -22.33 8.17
N GLN A 166 6.68 -23.46 8.51
CA GLN A 166 5.25 -23.74 8.30
C GLN A 166 4.63 -24.49 9.48
N PHE A 167 3.30 -24.47 9.57
CA PHE A 167 2.53 -25.04 10.69
C PHE A 167 1.46 -26.02 10.21
N GLY A 168 0.78 -26.71 11.14
CA GLY A 168 -0.39 -27.56 10.88
C GLY A 168 -0.20 -28.88 10.11
N VAL A 169 0.70 -28.94 9.12
CA VAL A 169 0.82 -30.09 8.21
C VAL A 169 1.89 -31.07 8.67
N LYS A 170 1.47 -32.25 9.15
CA LYS A 170 2.33 -33.37 9.54
C LYS A 170 2.64 -34.33 8.39
N PRO A 171 3.76 -35.08 8.44
CA PRO A 171 3.94 -36.28 7.63
C PRO A 171 2.79 -37.29 7.83
N PRO A 172 2.36 -38.01 6.77
CA PRO A 172 2.88 -38.00 5.40
C PRO A 172 2.34 -36.88 4.51
N GLY A 173 1.43 -36.02 5.00
CA GLY A 173 0.79 -34.98 4.19
C GLY A 173 1.79 -33.96 3.64
N VAL A 174 1.78 -33.73 2.32
CA VAL A 174 2.63 -32.73 1.67
C VAL A 174 2.02 -31.34 1.88
N PRO A 175 2.78 -30.37 2.43
CA PRO A 175 2.34 -28.99 2.52
C PRO A 175 2.40 -28.39 1.11
N MET A 176 1.27 -27.89 0.64
CA MET A 176 1.09 -27.52 -0.76
C MET A 176 0.21 -26.28 -0.85
N PRO A 177 0.65 -25.19 -1.50
CA PRO A 177 -0.14 -23.97 -1.58
C PRO A 177 -1.57 -24.19 -2.09
N ARG A 178 -2.47 -23.29 -1.74
CA ARG A 178 -3.84 -23.23 -2.26
C ARG A 178 -3.87 -23.03 -3.77
N THR A 179 -2.95 -22.20 -4.30
CA THR A 179 -2.84 -21.86 -5.72
C THR A 179 -1.45 -21.30 -6.04
N ILE A 180 -1.02 -21.43 -7.29
CA ILE A 180 0.04 -20.61 -7.90
C ILE A 180 -0.55 -19.91 -9.13
N LYS A 181 -0.16 -18.66 -9.39
CA LYS A 181 -0.67 -17.83 -10.51
C LYS A 181 0.39 -16.88 -11.04
N LEU A 182 0.33 -16.59 -12.34
CA LEU A 182 0.99 -15.41 -12.91
C LEU A 182 0.13 -14.17 -12.63
N GLN A 183 0.75 -13.03 -12.32
CA GLN A 183 0.09 -11.74 -12.08
C GLN A 183 0.36 -10.70 -13.17
N ASN A 184 1.19 -11.02 -14.18
CA ASN A 184 1.38 -10.18 -15.36
C ASN A 184 0.06 -9.99 -16.12
N GLU A 185 -0.20 -8.76 -16.56
CA GLU A 185 -1.41 -8.43 -17.31
C GLU A 185 -1.48 -9.16 -18.65
N GLY A 186 -2.70 -9.44 -19.12
CA GLY A 186 -2.93 -10.11 -20.41
C GLY A 186 -2.78 -11.63 -20.40
N PHE A 187 -2.63 -12.27 -19.23
CA PHE A 187 -2.55 -13.73 -19.11
C PHE A 187 -3.78 -14.35 -18.44
N LYS A 188 -4.09 -15.59 -18.84
CA LYS A 188 -5.13 -16.45 -18.25
C LYS A 188 -4.50 -17.76 -17.78
N CYS A 189 -4.41 -17.91 -16.46
CA CYS A 189 -4.06 -19.16 -15.81
C CYS A 189 -5.36 -19.94 -15.45
N PRO A 190 -5.49 -21.22 -15.82
CA PRO A 190 -6.54 -22.08 -15.29
C PRO A 190 -6.27 -22.43 -13.81
N ALA A 191 -7.13 -23.23 -13.19
CA ALA A 191 -6.85 -23.79 -11.86
C ALA A 191 -5.59 -24.69 -11.93
N PRO A 192 -4.64 -24.58 -10.98
CA PRO A 192 -3.39 -25.32 -11.03
C PRO A 192 -3.60 -26.81 -10.69
N THR A 193 -2.90 -27.68 -11.41
CA THR A 193 -2.94 -29.13 -11.22
C THR A 193 -1.95 -29.56 -10.15
N LYS A 194 -2.34 -30.50 -9.27
CA LYS A 194 -1.48 -31.06 -8.22
C LYS A 194 -1.16 -32.53 -8.54
N LYS A 195 0.12 -32.91 -8.47
CA LYS A 195 0.63 -34.26 -8.73
C LYS A 195 1.78 -34.58 -7.78
N GLY A 196 1.51 -35.37 -6.74
CA GLY A 196 2.51 -35.70 -5.71
C GLY A 196 3.00 -34.45 -4.97
N SER A 197 4.32 -34.25 -4.91
CA SER A 197 4.96 -33.07 -4.34
C SER A 197 5.01 -31.85 -5.27
N GLN A 198 4.42 -31.92 -6.45
CA GLN A 198 4.43 -30.86 -7.46
C GLN A 198 3.05 -30.25 -7.70
N MET A 199 3.01 -28.94 -7.91
CA MET A 199 1.87 -28.21 -8.49
C MET A 199 2.34 -27.46 -9.74
N TYR A 200 1.54 -27.46 -10.80
CA TYR A 200 1.88 -26.73 -12.03
C TYR A 200 0.65 -26.09 -12.70
N VAL A 201 0.89 -25.05 -13.50
CA VAL A 201 -0.11 -24.39 -14.33
C VAL A 201 0.53 -23.78 -15.58
N CYS A 202 -0.13 -23.95 -16.73
CA CYS A 202 0.21 -23.23 -17.96
C CYS A 202 -0.66 -21.98 -18.08
N CYS A 203 -0.06 -20.79 -18.02
CA CYS A 203 -0.75 -19.51 -18.18
C CYS A 203 -0.60 -19.03 -19.63
N VAL A 204 -1.72 -18.97 -20.36
CA VAL A 204 -1.73 -18.58 -21.78
C VAL A 204 -2.11 -17.10 -21.95
N LYS A 205 -1.62 -16.45 -23.02
CA LYS A 205 -1.97 -15.06 -23.35
C LYS A 205 -3.46 -14.97 -23.71
N ASP A 206 -4.18 -13.97 -23.20
CA ASP A 206 -5.62 -13.78 -23.43
C ASP A 206 -5.89 -13.19 -24.81
N PRO A 207 -6.57 -13.90 -25.74
CA PRO A 207 -6.89 -13.36 -27.07
C PRO A 207 -7.80 -12.12 -27.05
N LYS A 208 -8.45 -11.83 -25.91
CA LYS A 208 -9.27 -10.62 -25.73
C LYS A 208 -8.49 -9.41 -25.20
N PHE A 209 -7.25 -9.57 -24.75
CA PHE A 209 -6.45 -8.49 -24.18
C PHE A 209 -5.78 -7.66 -25.28
N LYS A 210 -6.44 -6.55 -25.65
CA LYS A 210 -5.88 -5.59 -26.61
C LYS A 210 -4.84 -4.70 -25.92
N HIS A 211 -3.56 -5.06 -26.04
CA HIS A 211 -2.47 -4.12 -25.76
C HIS A 211 -2.67 -2.83 -26.58
N LYS A 212 -2.47 -1.66 -25.95
CA LYS A 212 -2.04 -0.48 -26.72
C LYS A 212 -0.73 -0.86 -27.42
N LYS A 213 -0.52 -0.46 -28.68
CA LYS A 213 0.71 -0.76 -29.42
C LYS A 213 1.93 -0.34 -28.59
N ALA A 214 2.61 -1.31 -28.00
CA ALA A 214 3.93 -1.10 -27.43
C ALA A 214 4.89 -1.00 -28.62
N ASN A 215 5.71 0.05 -28.66
CA ASN A 215 6.89 0.03 -29.51
C ASN A 215 7.77 -1.12 -29.05
N SER A 216 8.42 -1.82 -29.99
CA SER A 216 9.20 -3.06 -29.78
C SER A 216 10.54 -2.84 -29.06
N THR A 217 10.52 -2.04 -27.99
CA THR A 217 11.66 -1.83 -27.09
C THR A 217 11.69 -2.94 -26.04
N ARG A 218 12.88 -3.27 -25.53
CA ARG A 218 13.03 -4.29 -24.46
C ARG A 218 12.46 -3.83 -23.10
N PHE A 219 12.21 -2.54 -22.93
CA PHE A 219 11.75 -1.94 -21.68
C PHE A 219 10.26 -2.15 -21.40
N LEU A 220 9.84 -1.80 -20.19
CA LEU A 220 8.44 -1.67 -19.78
C LEU A 220 7.97 -0.21 -19.86
N PRO A 221 6.66 0.04 -20.06
CA PRO A 221 6.10 1.37 -19.98
C PRO A 221 6.21 1.93 -18.56
N ARG A 222 6.49 3.23 -18.44
CA ARG A 222 6.49 3.94 -17.14
C ARG A 222 5.09 3.85 -16.51
N GLN A 223 5.04 3.43 -15.25
CA GLN A 223 3.82 3.28 -14.47
C GLN A 223 3.38 4.63 -13.88
N LYS A 224 2.09 4.74 -13.57
CA LYS A 224 1.52 5.83 -12.78
C LYS A 224 1.43 5.40 -11.31
N GLY A 225 1.68 6.35 -10.41
CA GLY A 225 1.32 6.26 -9.01
C GLY A 225 1.16 7.66 -8.41
N ASP A 226 0.65 7.76 -7.19
CA ASP A 226 0.55 9.03 -6.43
C ASP A 226 1.90 9.73 -6.30
N LEU A 227 2.96 8.93 -6.13
CA LEU A 227 4.35 9.37 -6.11
C LEU A 227 5.15 8.39 -6.99
N THR A 228 6.07 8.90 -7.82
CA THR A 228 6.97 8.04 -8.60
C THR A 228 8.42 8.41 -8.32
N ILE A 229 9.25 7.39 -8.10
CA ILE A 229 10.69 7.55 -7.86
C ILE A 229 11.43 6.93 -9.04
N ALA A 230 12.16 7.74 -9.80
CA ALA A 230 13.06 7.27 -10.85
C ALA A 230 14.47 7.06 -10.27
N TYR A 231 15.15 6.01 -10.75
CA TYR A 231 16.54 5.70 -10.43
C TYR A 231 17.31 5.57 -11.75
N ASP A 232 18.06 6.62 -12.09
CA ASP A 232 18.68 6.81 -13.40
C ASP A 232 20.20 6.82 -13.27
N VAL A 233 20.87 5.75 -13.72
CA VAL A 233 22.34 5.69 -13.76
C VAL A 233 22.83 6.56 -14.91
N LEU A 234 23.42 7.71 -14.56
CA LEU A 234 23.93 8.71 -15.50
C LEU A 234 25.28 8.28 -16.10
N GLN A 235 26.15 7.69 -15.28
CA GLN A 235 27.50 7.28 -15.69
C GLN A 235 27.86 5.96 -15.00
N SER A 236 28.50 5.04 -15.74
CA SER A 236 28.93 3.74 -15.20
C SER A 236 30.42 3.51 -15.43
N TYR A 237 31.13 3.26 -14.34
CA TYR A 237 32.53 2.83 -14.31
C TYR A 237 32.59 1.32 -14.00
N GLY A 238 33.78 0.75 -13.83
CA GLY A 238 33.91 -0.69 -13.52
C GLY A 238 33.27 -1.02 -12.17
N SER A 239 33.91 -0.57 -11.09
CA SER A 239 33.54 -0.88 -9.71
C SER A 239 32.60 0.15 -9.05
N SER A 240 32.17 1.19 -9.76
CA SER A 240 31.24 2.21 -9.23
C SER A 240 30.40 2.85 -10.34
N TYR A 241 29.36 3.60 -9.97
CA TYR A 241 28.51 4.35 -10.90
C TYR A 241 27.94 5.62 -10.24
N LEU A 242 27.52 6.59 -11.06
CA LEU A 242 26.78 7.78 -10.65
C LEU A 242 25.31 7.60 -11.03
N ALA A 243 24.42 7.67 -10.03
CA ALA A 243 22.98 7.64 -10.22
C ALA A 243 22.33 8.95 -9.79
N GLN A 244 21.20 9.26 -10.42
CA GLN A 244 20.25 10.29 -9.99
C GLN A 244 18.97 9.63 -9.49
N VAL A 245 18.44 10.16 -8.38
CA VAL A 245 17.10 9.85 -7.90
C VAL A 245 16.22 11.06 -8.13
N THR A 246 15.11 10.85 -8.84
CA THR A 246 14.08 11.88 -9.07
C THR A 246 12.80 11.41 -8.38
N ILE A 247 12.30 12.19 -7.43
CA ILE A 247 11.02 11.95 -6.76
C ILE A 247 10.00 12.93 -7.33
N ASP A 248 8.93 12.43 -7.95
CA ASP A 248 7.81 13.21 -8.48
C ASP A 248 6.53 12.93 -7.67
N ASN A 249 5.85 13.98 -7.21
CA ASN A 249 4.53 13.91 -6.60
C ASN A 249 3.43 14.25 -7.63
N TRP A 250 2.66 13.23 -8.01
CA TRP A 250 1.54 13.34 -8.95
C TRP A 250 0.18 13.40 -8.25
N SER A 251 0.14 13.11 -6.95
CA SER A 251 -1.09 13.09 -6.17
C SER A 251 -1.60 14.52 -5.97
N PRO A 252 -2.89 14.79 -6.24
CA PRO A 252 -3.43 16.14 -6.12
C PRO A 252 -3.63 16.59 -4.67
N LEU A 253 -3.68 15.63 -3.73
CA LEU A 253 -3.76 15.88 -2.28
C LEU A 253 -2.62 15.21 -1.50
N GLY A 254 -1.68 14.52 -2.16
CA GLY A 254 -0.52 13.93 -1.49
C GLY A 254 0.54 14.99 -1.19
N ARG A 255 1.17 14.90 -0.03
CA ARG A 255 2.26 15.77 0.42
C ARG A 255 3.23 14.97 1.29
N LEU A 256 4.48 15.41 1.31
CA LEU A 256 5.49 14.95 2.27
C LEU A 256 6.20 16.17 2.85
N ASP A 257 6.38 16.19 4.17
CA ASP A 257 7.28 17.12 4.88
C ASP A 257 8.36 16.33 5.61
N ASN A 258 9.60 16.85 5.58
CA ASN A 258 10.79 16.20 6.13
C ASN A 258 10.90 14.71 5.69
N TRP A 259 10.76 14.42 4.38
CA TRP A 259 10.76 13.03 3.92
C TRP A 259 12.05 12.27 4.29
N ASN A 260 11.85 11.08 4.85
CA ASN A 260 12.83 10.03 5.05
C ASN A 260 12.60 8.98 3.96
N LEU A 261 13.54 8.86 3.03
CA LEU A 261 13.56 7.85 1.98
C LEU A 261 14.50 6.71 2.38
N THR A 262 14.07 5.47 2.21
CA THR A 262 14.92 4.30 2.46
C THR A 262 14.65 3.20 1.44
N TRP A 263 15.64 2.34 1.24
CA TRP A 263 15.65 1.19 0.34
C TRP A 263 16.62 0.15 0.89
N GLU A 264 16.73 -1.02 0.26
CA GLU A 264 17.66 -2.07 0.64
C GLU A 264 18.63 -2.41 -0.50
N TRP A 265 19.94 -2.30 -0.21
CA TRP A 265 21.02 -2.84 -1.03
C TRP A 265 21.01 -4.37 -0.96
N LYS A 266 21.08 -5.06 -2.10
CA LYS A 266 20.94 -6.53 -2.16
C LYS A 266 22.23 -7.25 -2.54
N ARG A 267 23.27 -6.53 -2.98
CA ARG A 267 24.53 -7.05 -3.52
C ARG A 267 25.76 -6.36 -2.88
N GLY A 268 25.61 -5.91 -1.64
CA GLY A 268 26.68 -5.27 -0.86
C GLY A 268 27.07 -3.86 -1.32
N GLU A 269 26.22 -3.19 -2.10
CA GLU A 269 26.47 -1.85 -2.60
C GLU A 269 26.51 -0.81 -1.45
N PHE A 270 27.36 0.22 -1.57
CA PHE A 270 27.46 1.29 -0.57
C PHE A 270 27.52 2.70 -1.19
N ILE A 271 27.07 3.70 -0.43
CA ILE A 271 27.00 5.09 -0.88
C ILE A 271 28.31 5.80 -0.54
N TYR A 272 29.13 6.08 -1.56
CA TYR A 272 30.37 6.82 -1.38
C TYR A 272 30.09 8.30 -1.11
N LYS A 273 29.42 9.01 -2.03
CA LYS A 273 29.06 10.44 -1.82
C LYS A 273 27.70 10.76 -2.42
N MET A 274 27.11 11.86 -1.96
CA MET A 274 25.80 12.34 -2.41
C MET A 274 25.84 13.83 -2.71
N ARG A 275 24.96 14.29 -3.60
CA ARG A 275 24.65 15.70 -3.85
C ARG A 275 23.13 15.89 -3.83
N GLY A 276 22.66 16.93 -3.14
CA GLY A 276 21.25 17.29 -2.95
C GLY A 276 20.54 16.58 -1.80
N ALA A 277 21.10 15.47 -1.30
CA ALA A 277 20.59 14.74 -0.14
C ALA A 277 21.76 14.16 0.67
N TYR A 278 21.48 13.73 1.90
CA TYR A 278 22.45 13.09 2.79
C TYR A 278 21.79 11.96 3.58
N THR A 279 22.59 11.07 4.17
CA THR A 279 22.08 10.04 5.10
C THR A 279 22.04 10.56 6.53
N LEU A 280 20.98 10.23 7.27
CA LEU A 280 20.83 10.64 8.68
C LEU A 280 21.98 10.16 9.56
N LYS A 281 22.50 8.96 9.28
CA LYS A 281 23.72 8.42 9.86
C LYS A 281 24.82 8.47 8.81
N LYS A 282 25.98 8.99 9.19
CA LYS A 282 27.22 8.92 8.39
C LYS A 282 28.20 8.02 9.12
N ASP A 283 28.42 6.83 8.56
CA ASP A 283 29.16 5.75 9.21
C ASP A 283 29.83 4.87 8.15
N SER A 284 31.16 4.94 8.10
CA SER A 284 32.02 4.18 7.22
C SER A 284 32.51 2.86 7.84
N SER A 285 32.28 2.63 9.14
CA SER A 285 32.86 1.51 9.89
C SER A 285 32.44 0.15 9.33
N SER A 286 31.19 0.00 8.88
CA SER A 286 30.69 -1.24 8.30
C SER A 286 31.28 -1.56 6.91
N CYS A 287 31.89 -0.59 6.22
CA CYS A 287 32.72 -0.86 5.05
C CYS A 287 34.16 -1.22 5.45
N ILE A 288 34.74 -0.43 6.38
CA ILE A 288 36.14 -0.54 6.83
C ILE A 288 36.42 -1.89 7.50
N TYR A 289 35.46 -2.43 8.26
CA TYR A 289 35.54 -3.75 8.90
C TYR A 289 34.72 -4.82 8.16
N GLY A 290 34.33 -4.57 6.91
CA GLY A 290 33.49 -5.45 6.10
C GLY A 290 34.13 -5.89 4.79
N GLU A 291 33.35 -6.57 3.94
CA GLU A 291 33.80 -7.09 2.64
C GLU A 291 34.32 -5.99 1.70
N ALA A 292 33.85 -4.76 1.86
CA ALA A 292 34.30 -3.61 1.07
C ALA A 292 35.80 -3.33 1.25
N ALA A 293 36.32 -3.29 2.47
CA ALA A 293 37.76 -3.07 2.71
C ALA A 293 38.63 -4.26 2.26
N ASN A 294 38.11 -5.49 2.34
CA ASN A 294 38.81 -6.68 1.85
C ASN A 294 39.09 -6.61 0.34
N TYR A 295 38.18 -6.00 -0.43
CA TYR A 295 38.32 -5.79 -1.87
C TYR A 295 39.01 -4.46 -2.23
N TYR A 296 38.56 -3.34 -1.68
CA TYR A 296 39.05 -1.98 -1.96
C TYR A 296 40.19 -1.59 -1.00
N LYS A 297 41.34 -2.23 -1.12
CA LYS A 297 42.47 -2.06 -0.17
C LYS A 297 43.07 -0.67 -0.15
N ASP A 298 43.27 -0.07 -1.32
CA ASP A 298 43.92 1.24 -1.49
C ASP A 298 42.90 2.40 -1.60
N PHE A 299 41.73 2.25 -0.99
CA PHE A 299 40.60 3.15 -1.14
C PHE A 299 40.40 4.03 0.11
N ASP A 300 40.19 5.33 -0.11
CA ASP A 300 39.84 6.24 0.97
C ASP A 300 38.36 6.05 1.38
N PHE A 301 38.15 5.41 2.54
CA PHE A 301 36.82 5.25 3.13
C PHE A 301 36.34 6.50 3.91
N SER A 302 37.18 7.54 4.07
CA SER A 302 36.84 8.75 4.84
C SER A 302 35.65 9.54 4.27
N PRO A 303 35.46 9.67 2.93
CA PRO A 303 34.33 10.39 2.36
C PRO A 303 33.01 9.59 2.35
N VAL A 304 33.02 8.31 2.73
CA VAL A 304 31.89 7.38 2.57
C VAL A 304 30.67 7.83 3.38
N MET A 305 29.61 8.17 2.67
CA MET A 305 28.37 8.68 3.23
C MET A 305 27.62 7.62 4.05
N SER A 306 27.48 6.38 3.54
CA SER A 306 26.86 5.29 4.30
C SER A 306 27.19 3.90 3.76
N CYS A 307 27.57 3.01 4.68
CA CYS A 307 27.75 1.57 4.49
C CYS A 307 26.54 0.73 4.92
N GLU A 308 25.43 1.37 5.31
CA GLU A 308 24.28 0.65 5.84
C GLU A 308 23.49 -0.02 4.71
N LYS A 309 23.14 -1.31 4.88
CA LYS A 309 22.32 -2.06 3.92
C LYS A 309 20.96 -1.39 3.65
N LYS A 310 20.46 -0.63 4.63
CA LYS A 310 19.22 0.16 4.57
C LYS A 310 19.48 1.60 5.04
N PRO A 311 20.04 2.47 4.17
CA PRO A 311 20.30 3.86 4.54
C PRO A 311 18.98 4.62 4.69
N ILE A 312 18.93 5.59 5.60
CA ILE A 312 17.85 6.58 5.64
C ILE A 312 18.39 7.89 5.06
N ILE A 313 17.83 8.29 3.92
CA ILE A 313 18.22 9.44 3.12
C ILE A 313 17.20 10.56 3.32
N VAL A 314 17.72 11.78 3.47
CA VAL A 314 16.96 13.02 3.65
C VAL A 314 17.47 14.11 2.73
N ASP A 315 16.56 14.96 2.28
CA ASP A 315 16.82 16.17 1.48
C ASP A 315 17.67 17.20 2.25
N LEU A 316 18.43 18.02 1.52
CA LEU A 316 19.16 19.14 2.12
C LEU A 316 18.23 20.32 2.46
N PRO A 317 18.58 21.15 3.46
CA PRO A 317 17.83 22.35 3.79
C PRO A 317 18.08 23.48 2.75
N PRO A 318 17.14 24.44 2.58
CA PRO A 318 17.23 25.49 1.55
C PRO A 318 18.47 26.40 1.64
N ASP A 319 19.08 26.60 2.81
CA ASP A 319 20.32 27.37 2.96
C ASP A 319 21.50 26.72 2.20
N ARG A 320 21.45 25.40 1.99
CA ARG A 320 22.47 24.62 1.28
C ARG A 320 22.19 24.42 -0.20
N ALA A 321 21.04 24.84 -0.73
CA ALA A 321 20.67 24.55 -2.12
C ALA A 321 21.68 25.05 -3.18
N LYS A 322 22.41 26.13 -2.88
CA LYS A 322 23.43 26.75 -3.76
C LYS A 322 24.87 26.26 -3.52
N ASP A 323 25.08 25.30 -2.62
CA ASP A 323 26.40 24.73 -2.33
C ASP A 323 26.88 23.86 -3.51
N ASN A 324 28.08 24.12 -4.02
CA ASN A 324 28.59 23.43 -5.22
C ASN A 324 29.02 21.98 -4.93
N ASP A 325 29.50 21.68 -3.73
CA ASP A 325 30.08 20.39 -3.39
C ASP A 325 29.01 19.40 -2.94
N ILE A 326 28.04 19.85 -2.15
CA ILE A 326 26.96 19.00 -1.62
C ILE A 326 25.59 19.24 -2.27
N ALA A 327 25.38 20.27 -3.08
CA ALA A 327 24.08 20.59 -3.67
C ALA A 327 24.21 21.07 -5.13
N ASN A 328 23.64 22.24 -5.46
CA ASN A 328 23.58 22.82 -6.81
C ASN A 328 23.04 21.83 -7.85
N LEU A 329 21.80 21.38 -7.61
CA LEU A 329 21.01 20.52 -8.49
C LEU A 329 19.61 21.13 -8.69
N PRO A 330 19.00 21.03 -9.89
CA PRO A 330 17.65 21.54 -10.13
C PRO A 330 16.63 20.80 -9.26
N PHE A 331 15.58 21.51 -8.82
CA PHE A 331 14.54 21.02 -7.90
C PHE A 331 15.02 20.63 -6.49
N CYS A 332 16.31 20.71 -6.19
CA CYS A 332 16.85 20.70 -4.83
C CYS A 332 16.87 22.14 -4.26
N CYS A 333 16.88 22.39 -2.95
CA CYS A 333 16.77 21.48 -1.81
C CYS A 333 15.76 22.08 -0.83
N LYS A 334 14.84 21.29 -0.29
CA LYS A 334 13.56 21.76 0.26
C LYS A 334 13.28 21.27 1.68
N ASN A 335 14.29 20.83 2.43
CA ASN A 335 14.13 20.21 3.77
C ASN A 335 13.11 19.06 3.78
N GLY A 336 12.98 18.34 2.67
CA GLY A 336 12.07 17.21 2.52
C GLY A 336 10.63 17.62 2.25
N THR A 337 10.39 18.86 1.80
CA THR A 337 9.06 19.35 1.39
C THR A 337 8.77 18.94 -0.05
N LEU A 338 7.71 18.15 -0.25
CA LEU A 338 7.08 17.87 -1.54
C LEU A 338 5.60 18.24 -1.47
N LEU A 339 5.21 19.32 -2.16
CA LEU A 339 3.83 19.79 -2.22
C LEU A 339 3.04 19.09 -3.34
N PRO A 340 1.69 19.14 -3.34
CA PRO A 340 0.88 18.73 -4.48
C PRO A 340 1.10 19.65 -5.69
N HIS A 341 1.06 19.09 -6.90
CA HIS A 341 1.24 19.83 -8.17
C HIS A 341 0.17 20.94 -8.38
N MET A 342 -0.98 20.86 -7.71
CA MET A 342 -2.00 21.91 -7.75
C MET A 342 -1.74 23.09 -6.79
N MET A 343 -0.76 22.99 -5.87
CA MET A 343 -0.29 24.11 -5.05
C MET A 343 0.92 24.78 -5.68
N ASP A 344 1.97 24.01 -5.96
CA ASP A 344 3.21 24.52 -6.58
C ASP A 344 3.95 23.39 -7.34
N PRO A 345 3.96 23.42 -8.68
CA PRO A 345 4.68 22.45 -9.51
C PRO A 345 6.20 22.39 -9.24
N SER A 346 6.84 23.51 -8.86
CA SER A 346 8.28 23.56 -8.58
C SER A 346 8.65 22.90 -7.24
N MET A 347 7.69 22.88 -6.31
CA MET A 347 7.78 22.18 -5.03
C MET A 347 7.33 20.72 -5.12
N SER A 348 6.86 20.24 -6.28
CA SER A 348 6.30 18.88 -6.46
C SER A 348 7.32 17.81 -6.89
N ARG A 349 8.58 18.21 -7.13
CA ARG A 349 9.69 17.33 -7.51
C ARG A 349 10.88 17.52 -6.58
N ALA A 350 11.61 16.46 -6.24
CA ALA A 350 12.93 16.53 -5.61
C ALA A 350 13.94 15.72 -6.43
N ILE A 351 15.20 16.19 -6.49
CA ILE A 351 16.29 15.51 -7.19
C ILE A 351 17.52 15.49 -6.30
N PHE A 352 18.15 14.32 -6.20
CA PHE A 352 19.49 14.17 -5.64
C PHE A 352 20.30 13.15 -6.45
N GLN A 353 21.63 13.22 -6.34
CA GLN A 353 22.56 12.30 -7.00
C GLN A 353 23.40 11.56 -5.96
N LEU A 354 23.83 10.34 -6.30
CA LEU A 354 24.69 9.50 -5.46
C LEU A 354 25.71 8.73 -6.29
N GLN A 355 26.95 8.67 -5.80
CA GLN A 355 27.99 7.79 -6.32
C GLN A 355 27.99 6.50 -5.49
N VAL A 356 27.73 5.37 -6.14
CA VAL A 356 27.57 4.06 -5.50
C VAL A 356 28.73 3.16 -5.93
N TYR A 357 29.29 2.41 -4.98
CA TYR A 357 30.35 1.42 -5.21
C TYR A 357 29.78 0.00 -5.09
N LYS A 358 30.33 -0.93 -5.88
CA LYS A 358 29.81 -2.29 -6.11
C LYS A 358 30.84 -3.35 -5.68
N LEU A 359 30.40 -4.38 -4.98
CA LEU A 359 31.26 -5.50 -4.59
C LEU A 359 31.32 -6.60 -5.68
N PRO A 360 32.33 -7.50 -5.64
CA PRO A 360 32.31 -8.73 -6.43
C PRO A 360 31.01 -9.52 -6.20
N PRO A 361 30.41 -10.14 -7.24
CA PRO A 361 30.92 -10.30 -8.60
C PRO A 361 30.65 -9.12 -9.55
N ASP A 362 29.96 -8.06 -9.12
CA ASP A 362 29.27 -7.10 -10.00
C ASP A 362 30.14 -5.96 -10.53
N LEU A 363 31.41 -6.25 -10.83
CA LEU A 363 32.45 -5.28 -11.21
C LEU A 363 32.41 -4.86 -12.70
N ASN A 364 31.41 -5.31 -13.46
CA ASN A 364 31.23 -4.99 -14.87
C ASN A 364 30.42 -3.69 -15.05
N ARG A 365 30.76 -2.86 -16.05
CA ARG A 365 30.02 -1.61 -16.37
C ARG A 365 28.54 -1.84 -16.71
N THR A 366 28.19 -3.04 -17.16
CA THR A 366 26.82 -3.46 -17.48
C THR A 366 26.09 -4.13 -16.31
N ALA A 367 26.81 -4.54 -15.25
CA ALA A 367 26.22 -5.07 -14.02
C ALA A 367 25.71 -3.91 -13.17
N LEU A 368 24.46 -3.53 -13.43
CA LEU A 368 23.74 -2.44 -12.78
C LEU A 368 22.39 -2.96 -12.31
N TYR A 369 22.14 -2.88 -11.01
CA TYR A 369 20.91 -3.33 -10.36
C TYR A 369 20.35 -2.20 -9.51
N PRO A 370 19.01 -1.99 -9.48
CA PRO A 370 18.42 -1.00 -8.61
C PRO A 370 18.31 -1.57 -7.18
N PRO A 371 18.43 -0.73 -6.14
CA PRO A 371 18.08 -1.16 -4.79
C PRO A 371 16.59 -1.55 -4.71
N GLN A 372 16.24 -2.31 -3.68
CA GLN A 372 14.92 -2.94 -3.52
C GLN A 372 14.18 -2.39 -2.30
N ASN A 373 12.96 -2.87 -2.01
CA ASN A 373 12.23 -2.59 -0.77
C ASN A 373 12.10 -1.08 -0.42
N TRP A 374 11.87 -0.24 -1.45
CA TRP A 374 11.71 1.20 -1.36
C TRP A 374 10.56 1.61 -0.42
N LYS A 375 10.81 2.55 0.49
CA LYS A 375 9.83 3.11 1.44
C LYS A 375 10.11 4.60 1.63
N ILE A 376 9.07 5.42 1.64
CA ILE A 376 9.19 6.87 1.88
C ILE A 376 8.09 7.33 2.85
N ASN A 377 8.50 8.03 3.90
CA ASN A 377 7.61 8.57 4.95
C ASN A 377 8.06 9.98 5.31
N GLY A 378 7.14 10.88 5.61
CA GLY A 378 7.41 12.19 6.21
C GLY A 378 6.99 12.25 7.68
N TYR A 379 6.93 13.46 8.23
CA TYR A 379 6.47 13.73 9.59
C TYR A 379 4.94 13.55 9.71
N LEU A 380 4.18 14.26 8.88
CA LEU A 380 2.74 14.12 8.74
C LEU A 380 2.43 13.97 7.24
N ASN A 381 2.02 12.78 6.82
CA ASN A 381 1.84 12.45 5.41
C ASN A 381 0.95 11.20 5.25
N PRO A 382 0.27 11.04 4.10
CA PRO A 382 -0.45 9.81 3.78
C PRO A 382 0.50 8.60 3.66
N GLN A 383 0.05 7.41 4.06
CA GLN A 383 0.87 6.19 4.02
C GLN A 383 1.10 5.70 2.59
N TYR A 384 2.29 5.93 2.06
CA TYR A 384 2.71 5.38 0.76
C TYR A 384 3.07 3.89 0.87
N VAL A 385 2.73 3.12 -0.16
CA VAL A 385 3.24 1.77 -0.41
C VAL A 385 3.84 1.74 -1.82
N CYS A 386 5.11 1.37 -1.91
CA CYS A 386 5.88 1.34 -3.16
C CYS A 386 6.00 -0.10 -3.70
N GLY A 387 5.90 -0.25 -5.03
CA GLY A 387 6.18 -1.51 -5.71
C GLY A 387 7.69 -1.77 -5.90
N PRO A 388 8.06 -2.94 -6.47
CA PRO A 388 9.44 -3.20 -6.90
C PRO A 388 9.81 -2.28 -8.09
N PRO A 389 11.10 -1.93 -8.26
CA PRO A 389 11.57 -1.10 -9.37
C PRO A 389 11.45 -1.82 -10.72
N ILE A 390 10.67 -1.26 -11.65
CA ILE A 390 10.52 -1.79 -13.01
C ILE A 390 11.57 -1.21 -13.96
N ARG A 391 12.00 -2.01 -14.94
CA ARG A 391 12.98 -1.63 -15.95
C ARG A 391 12.33 -0.83 -17.08
N VAL A 392 12.52 0.49 -17.08
CA VAL A 392 11.90 1.43 -18.03
C VAL A 392 12.91 1.91 -19.08
N SER A 393 12.42 2.62 -20.11
CA SER A 393 13.29 3.27 -21.08
C SER A 393 14.23 4.27 -20.39
N PRO A 394 15.49 4.40 -20.87
CA PRO A 394 16.41 5.46 -20.45
C PRO A 394 15.72 6.81 -20.34
N MET A 395 16.07 7.55 -19.29
CA MET A 395 15.70 8.95 -19.14
C MET A 395 16.60 9.81 -20.03
N GLU A 396 16.00 10.79 -20.71
CA GLU A 396 16.67 11.82 -21.49
C GLU A 396 16.84 13.07 -20.62
N PHE A 397 18.04 13.67 -20.65
CA PHE A 397 18.41 14.85 -19.87
C PHE A 397 18.99 15.92 -20.81
N PRO A 398 18.55 17.19 -20.73
CA PRO A 398 19.10 18.26 -21.56
C PRO A 398 20.57 18.51 -21.26
N ASP A 399 21.34 18.94 -22.27
CA ASP A 399 22.77 19.21 -22.10
C ASP A 399 23.03 20.31 -21.05
N PRO A 400 23.90 20.07 -20.03
CA PRO A 400 24.19 21.05 -18.98
C PRO A 400 24.79 22.39 -19.45
N SER A 401 25.34 22.46 -20.67
CA SER A 401 25.86 23.68 -21.28
C SER A 401 24.81 24.49 -22.05
N GLY A 402 23.56 24.00 -22.14
CA GLY A 402 22.47 24.66 -22.88
C GLY A 402 22.48 24.40 -24.40
N LEU A 403 23.27 23.43 -24.86
CA LEU A 403 23.21 22.94 -26.24
C LEU A 403 21.88 22.21 -26.51
N MET A 404 21.46 22.17 -27.78
CA MET A 404 20.29 21.42 -28.27
C MET A 404 20.49 19.88 -28.25
N SER A 405 21.44 19.38 -27.47
CA SER A 405 21.74 17.95 -27.32
C SER A 405 21.04 17.41 -26.07
N GLU A 406 20.74 16.12 -26.10
CA GLU A 406 20.24 15.39 -24.93
C GLU A 406 21.19 14.23 -24.61
N THR A 407 21.35 13.96 -23.32
CA THR A 407 22.16 12.86 -22.79
C THR A 407 21.23 11.81 -22.19
N THR A 408 21.48 10.54 -22.48
CA THR A 408 20.62 9.43 -22.02
C THR A 408 21.23 8.70 -20.83
N ALA A 409 20.38 8.26 -19.91
CA ALA A 409 20.80 7.36 -18.83
C ALA A 409 21.37 6.05 -19.39
N VAL A 410 22.47 5.56 -18.82
CA VAL A 410 22.98 4.20 -19.07
C VAL A 410 21.92 3.16 -18.67
N ALA A 411 21.18 3.43 -17.59
CA ALA A 411 20.22 2.50 -17.04
C ALA A 411 19.16 3.20 -16.16
N SER A 412 17.89 3.19 -16.59
CA SER A 412 16.75 3.72 -15.83
C SER A 412 15.87 2.64 -15.20
N TRP A 413 15.37 2.91 -14.00
CA TRP A 413 14.29 2.17 -13.36
C TRP A 413 13.26 3.15 -12.78
N GLN A 414 12.03 2.69 -12.60
CA GLN A 414 10.96 3.45 -11.96
C GLN A 414 10.30 2.62 -10.86
N VAL A 415 10.08 3.25 -9.72
CA VAL A 415 9.25 2.77 -8.62
C VAL A 415 7.97 3.60 -8.62
N ALA A 416 6.81 2.93 -8.62
CA ALA A 416 5.52 3.58 -8.37
C ALA A 416 5.12 3.36 -6.91
N CYS A 417 4.76 4.44 -6.22
CA CYS A 417 4.26 4.44 -4.85
C CYS A 417 2.84 5.03 -4.84
N ASN A 418 1.91 4.34 -4.18
CA ASN A 418 0.51 4.74 -4.10
C ASN A 418 0.11 5.04 -2.66
N ILE A 419 -0.80 5.98 -2.48
CA ILE A 419 -1.39 6.29 -1.18
C ILE A 419 -2.33 5.16 -0.76
N THR A 420 -2.06 4.60 0.40
CA THR A 420 -2.96 3.67 1.10
C THR A 420 -3.67 4.39 2.22
N ARG A 421 -4.91 4.00 2.51
CA ARG A 421 -5.63 4.61 3.65
C ARG A 421 -5.05 4.12 4.98
N PRO A 422 -5.01 4.97 6.01
CA PRO A 422 -4.78 4.54 7.37
C PRO A 422 -5.66 3.36 7.78
N LYS A 423 -5.08 2.42 8.53
CA LYS A 423 -5.85 1.39 9.25
C LYS A 423 -6.52 2.05 10.47
N LYS A 424 -7.56 1.41 11.06
CA LYS A 424 -8.11 1.88 12.35
C LYS A 424 -6.96 2.00 13.35
N LYS A 425 -6.89 3.12 14.09
CA LYS A 425 -5.81 3.46 15.05
C LYS A 425 -4.43 3.73 14.42
N ALA A 426 -4.37 4.08 13.14
CA ALA A 426 -3.13 4.38 12.42
C ALA A 426 -3.19 5.64 11.53
N SER A 427 -4.15 6.56 11.77
CA SER A 427 -4.09 7.91 11.21
C SER A 427 -3.06 8.74 11.98
N ARG A 428 -2.65 9.92 11.47
CA ARG A 428 -1.79 10.87 12.20
C ARG A 428 -2.48 12.18 12.64
N CYS A 429 -3.77 12.33 12.35
CA CYS A 429 -4.58 13.46 12.81
C CYS A 429 -6.00 13.06 13.27
N CYS A 430 -6.53 13.79 14.25
CA CYS A 430 -7.86 13.60 14.84
C CYS A 430 -8.82 14.71 14.45
N VAL A 431 -10.07 14.39 14.09
CA VAL A 431 -11.15 15.38 13.93
C VAL A 431 -12.12 15.29 15.10
N SER A 432 -12.64 16.44 15.52
CA SER A 432 -13.73 16.56 16.49
C SER A 432 -14.90 17.32 15.87
N PHE A 433 -16.12 16.87 16.15
CA PHE A 433 -17.35 17.47 15.66
C PHE A 433 -18.10 18.17 16.80
N SER A 434 -18.62 19.37 16.54
CA SER A 434 -19.49 20.10 17.46
C SER A 434 -20.55 20.91 16.68
N ALA A 435 -21.60 21.38 17.34
CA ALA A 435 -22.67 22.15 16.69
C ALA A 435 -23.34 23.12 17.66
N TYR A 436 -23.95 24.19 17.14
CA TYR A 436 -24.72 25.15 17.94
C TYR A 436 -25.90 24.53 18.73
N TYR A 437 -26.34 23.32 18.36
CA TYR A 437 -27.44 22.58 18.99
C TYR A 437 -26.99 21.51 20.00
N ASN A 438 -25.69 21.41 20.31
CA ASN A 438 -25.16 20.47 21.30
C ASN A 438 -23.93 21.04 22.03
N ASP A 439 -24.04 21.19 23.35
CA ASP A 439 -22.99 21.71 24.24
C ASP A 439 -21.68 20.90 24.22
N SER A 440 -21.66 19.71 23.61
CA SER A 440 -20.52 18.78 23.64
C SER A 440 -19.82 18.67 22.28
N ALA A 441 -18.50 18.64 22.31
CA ALA A 441 -17.70 18.16 21.18
C ALA A 441 -17.57 16.64 21.25
N VAL A 442 -17.79 15.97 20.12
CA VAL A 442 -17.50 14.55 19.92
C VAL A 442 -16.08 14.44 19.34
N PRO A 443 -15.10 13.85 20.05
CA PRO A 443 -13.77 13.60 19.51
C PRO A 443 -13.77 12.42 18.51
N CYS A 444 -12.63 12.21 17.84
CA CYS A 444 -12.36 10.99 17.07
C CYS A 444 -12.32 9.74 17.97
N SER A 445 -12.17 8.56 17.34
CA SER A 445 -12.02 7.29 18.04
C SER A 445 -10.75 7.22 18.93
N THR A 446 -10.81 6.38 19.97
CA THR A 446 -9.70 6.14 20.89
C THR A 446 -8.47 5.58 20.16
N CYS A 447 -7.28 6.02 20.59
CA CYS A 447 -6.02 5.70 19.93
C CYS A 447 -6.01 5.98 18.41
N ALA A 448 -6.70 7.01 17.91
CA ALA A 448 -6.72 7.33 16.47
C ALA A 448 -5.31 7.39 15.84
N CYS A 449 -4.32 7.87 16.60
CA CYS A 449 -2.91 7.93 16.26
C CYS A 449 -2.03 6.95 17.07
N GLY A 450 -2.59 5.80 17.46
CA GLY A 450 -1.90 4.73 18.19
C GLY A 450 -2.20 4.71 19.70
N CYS A 451 -1.97 3.56 20.34
CA CYS A 451 -2.08 3.39 21.79
C CYS A 451 -0.67 3.28 22.42
N PRO A 452 -0.47 3.75 23.67
CA PRO A 452 0.64 3.31 24.52
C PRO A 452 0.39 1.89 25.05
N ASP A 453 1.45 1.19 25.42
CA ASP A 453 1.42 -0.23 25.81
C ASP A 453 2.36 -0.45 27.02
N PRO A 454 1.99 -1.19 28.09
CA PRO A 454 0.69 -1.80 28.39
C PRO A 454 -0.30 -0.81 29.04
N ALA A 455 -1.58 -0.94 28.71
CA ALA A 455 -2.57 0.10 28.95
C ALA A 455 -3.21 0.09 30.36
N ALA A 456 -3.29 1.28 30.98
CA ALA A 456 -4.18 1.59 32.11
C ALA A 456 -5.56 2.13 31.67
N CYS A 457 -5.89 1.93 30.39
CA CYS A 457 -7.08 2.46 29.70
C CYS A 457 -7.61 1.43 28.70
N ASP A 458 -8.88 1.56 28.33
CA ASP A 458 -9.52 0.75 27.30
C ASP A 458 -9.21 1.34 25.92
N PRO A 459 -8.56 0.58 25.01
CA PRO A 459 -8.22 1.08 23.69
C PRO A 459 -9.40 1.07 22.71
N ASP A 460 -10.50 0.35 22.95
CA ASP A 460 -11.66 0.23 22.05
C ASP A 460 -12.99 0.74 22.64
N ALA A 461 -13.01 1.16 23.91
CA ALA A 461 -14.11 1.94 24.48
C ALA A 461 -14.35 3.24 23.69
N ARG A 462 -15.59 3.73 23.71
CA ARG A 462 -15.95 5.01 23.09
C ARG A 462 -15.28 6.19 23.80
N ALA A 463 -14.66 7.09 23.04
CA ALA A 463 -14.05 8.31 23.56
C ALA A 463 -15.08 9.21 24.28
N LEU A 464 -14.67 9.85 25.39
CA LEU A 464 -15.54 10.68 26.20
C LEU A 464 -15.94 11.97 25.47
N LEU A 465 -17.23 12.34 25.57
CA LEU A 465 -17.73 13.62 25.09
C LEU A 465 -17.12 14.78 25.89
N LEU A 466 -16.63 15.78 25.18
CA LEU A 466 -15.86 16.90 25.74
C LEU A 466 -16.74 18.16 25.86
N PRO A 467 -16.50 19.03 26.86
CA PRO A 467 -16.94 20.42 26.76
C PRO A 467 -16.04 21.16 25.75
N SER A 468 -16.54 22.21 25.09
CA SER A 468 -15.87 22.81 23.94
C SER A 468 -14.50 23.44 24.27
N GLU A 469 -14.29 23.94 25.49
CA GLU A 469 -13.00 24.51 25.89
C GLU A 469 -11.93 23.43 26.18
N ALA A 470 -12.31 22.17 26.37
CA ALA A 470 -11.35 21.06 26.53
C ALA A 470 -10.64 20.68 25.21
N LEU A 471 -11.11 21.18 24.07
CA LEU A 471 -10.41 21.07 22.79
C LEU A 471 -9.12 21.90 22.75
N LEU A 472 -9.01 22.94 23.60
CA LEU A 472 -7.81 23.78 23.76
C LEU A 472 -6.86 23.27 24.87
N VAL A 473 -7.09 22.06 25.38
CA VAL A 473 -6.34 21.49 26.51
C VAL A 473 -5.61 20.21 26.08
N PRO A 474 -4.32 20.01 26.46
CA PRO A 474 -3.56 18.80 26.18
C PRO A 474 -4.25 17.52 26.67
N PHE A 475 -4.02 16.40 25.98
CA PHE A 475 -4.69 15.12 26.23
C PHE A 475 -4.63 14.65 27.69
N ALA A 476 -3.48 14.81 28.36
CA ALA A 476 -3.31 14.45 29.77
C ALA A 476 -4.34 15.14 30.69
N ASN A 477 -4.58 16.44 30.49
CA ASN A 477 -5.46 17.26 31.31
C ASN A 477 -6.93 17.23 30.82
N ARG A 478 -7.14 16.88 29.54
CA ARG A 478 -8.47 16.73 28.90
C ARG A 478 -9.36 15.72 29.63
N THR A 479 -8.79 14.62 30.13
CA THR A 479 -9.51 13.57 30.88
C THR A 479 -10.18 14.07 32.17
N ALA A 480 -9.55 15.02 32.88
CA ALA A 480 -10.15 15.60 34.09
C ALA A 480 -11.39 16.43 33.76
N LYS A 481 -11.30 17.28 32.72
CA LYS A 481 -12.43 18.05 32.20
C LYS A 481 -13.56 17.16 31.67
N ALA A 482 -13.22 16.08 30.96
CA ALA A 482 -14.20 15.11 30.46
C ALA A 482 -14.98 14.42 31.59
N LYS A 483 -14.32 13.98 32.67
CA LYS A 483 -14.97 13.42 33.87
C LYS A 483 -15.90 14.44 34.56
N ALA A 484 -15.42 15.67 34.75
CA ALA A 484 -16.22 16.73 35.35
C ALA A 484 -17.47 17.06 34.50
N TRP A 485 -17.31 17.13 33.18
CA TRP A 485 -18.41 17.38 32.24
C TRP A 485 -19.43 16.24 32.20
N ALA A 486 -18.97 14.98 32.21
CA ALA A 486 -19.85 13.82 32.30
C ALA A 486 -20.69 13.84 33.59
N LYS A 487 -20.09 14.18 34.74
CA LYS A 487 -20.81 14.37 36.01
C LYS A 487 -21.84 15.50 35.94
N ILE A 488 -21.50 16.65 35.34
CA ILE A 488 -22.41 17.80 35.15
C ILE A 488 -23.57 17.47 34.21
N LYS A 489 -23.33 16.65 33.18
CA LYS A 489 -24.34 16.26 32.18
C LYS A 489 -25.02 14.92 32.47
N HIS A 490 -24.83 14.36 33.68
CA HIS A 490 -25.39 13.07 34.13
C HIS A 490 -25.15 11.93 33.12
N ARG A 491 -23.91 11.82 32.61
CA ARG A 491 -23.47 10.76 31.69
C ARG A 491 -22.61 9.74 32.40
N ASP A 492 -22.81 8.48 32.07
CA ASP A 492 -21.95 7.39 32.54
C ASP A 492 -20.51 7.55 32.04
N VAL A 493 -19.56 7.14 32.87
CA VAL A 493 -18.13 7.13 32.56
C VAL A 493 -17.66 5.68 32.70
N PRO A 494 -17.13 5.05 31.63
CA PRO A 494 -16.70 3.66 31.68
C PRO A 494 -15.46 3.49 32.59
N SER A 495 -15.31 2.28 33.11
CA SER A 495 -14.15 1.84 33.88
C SER A 495 -13.74 0.45 33.38
N PRO A 496 -12.53 0.26 32.81
CA PRO A 496 -11.50 1.26 32.56
C PRO A 496 -11.93 2.41 31.63
N LEU A 497 -11.21 3.53 31.71
CA LEU A 497 -11.46 4.75 30.93
C LEU A 497 -10.95 4.58 29.49
N PRO A 498 -11.57 5.22 28.47
CA PRO A 498 -11.04 5.20 27.10
C PRO A 498 -9.63 5.81 27.04
N CYS A 499 -8.75 5.19 26.23
CA CYS A 499 -7.43 5.74 25.94
C CYS A 499 -7.51 7.06 25.13
N PRO A 500 -6.55 7.98 25.30
CA PRO A 500 -6.44 9.18 24.45
C PRO A 500 -6.23 8.82 22.97
N ASP A 501 -6.51 9.77 22.07
CA ASP A 501 -6.29 9.61 20.63
C ASP A 501 -4.82 9.77 20.20
N ASN A 502 -4.01 10.47 21.01
CA ASN A 502 -2.56 10.69 20.85
C ASN A 502 -2.15 11.47 19.57
N CYS A 503 -3.05 12.24 18.96
CA CYS A 503 -2.78 12.90 17.69
C CYS A 503 -2.09 14.27 17.84
N GLY A 504 -0.86 14.39 17.33
CA GLY A 504 -0.11 15.66 17.28
C GLY A 504 -0.78 16.76 16.44
N MET A 505 -1.67 16.39 15.51
CA MET A 505 -2.58 17.31 14.84
C MET A 505 -4.03 17.00 15.19
N SER A 506 -4.80 18.01 15.59
CA SER A 506 -6.24 17.87 15.82
C SER A 506 -7.04 19.02 15.22
N ILE A 507 -8.24 18.72 14.72
CA ILE A 507 -9.07 19.67 13.98
C ILE A 507 -10.48 19.64 14.57
N ASN A 508 -11.09 20.82 14.75
CA ASN A 508 -12.50 20.93 15.11
C ASN A 508 -13.31 21.45 13.93
N TRP A 509 -14.36 20.70 13.57
CA TRP A 509 -15.41 21.15 12.66
C TRP A 509 -16.67 21.44 13.48
N HIS A 510 -17.06 22.71 13.49
CA HIS A 510 -18.19 23.22 14.26
C HIS A 510 -19.29 23.73 13.34
N VAL A 511 -20.49 23.14 13.39
CA VAL A 511 -21.67 23.68 12.70
C VAL A 511 -22.18 24.90 13.49
N LEU A 512 -21.87 26.10 12.99
CA LEU A 512 -21.96 27.36 13.72
C LEU A 512 -23.37 27.98 13.70
N SER A 513 -24.07 27.90 12.56
CA SER A 513 -25.45 28.39 12.46
C SER A 513 -26.20 27.77 11.30
N ASN A 514 -27.53 27.78 11.38
CA ASN A 514 -28.44 27.20 10.39
C ASN A 514 -29.65 28.15 10.23
N TYR A 515 -29.80 28.79 9.07
CA TYR A 515 -30.79 29.84 8.83
C TYR A 515 -31.58 29.59 7.53
N ARG A 516 -32.50 30.49 7.16
CA ARG A 516 -33.43 30.27 6.02
C ARG A 516 -32.70 30.20 4.67
N SER A 517 -31.80 31.13 4.39
CA SER A 517 -31.08 31.24 3.12
C SER A 517 -29.80 30.41 3.02
N GLY A 518 -29.27 29.94 4.16
CA GLY A 518 -27.96 29.30 4.23
C GLY A 518 -27.66 28.66 5.58
N TRP A 519 -26.41 28.27 5.76
CA TRP A 519 -25.83 27.80 7.02
C TRP A 519 -24.34 28.13 7.06
N SER A 520 -23.71 27.99 8.23
CA SER A 520 -22.27 28.24 8.39
C SER A 520 -21.59 27.19 9.24
N ALA A 521 -20.31 26.96 8.95
CA ALA A 521 -19.42 26.12 9.75
C ALA A 521 -18.17 26.90 10.15
N ARG A 522 -17.46 26.43 11.17
CA ARG A 522 -16.10 26.87 11.50
C ARG A 522 -15.18 25.67 11.49
N ILE A 523 -14.07 25.79 10.75
CA ILE A 523 -12.93 24.88 10.88
C ILE A 523 -11.91 25.54 11.81
N THR A 524 -11.39 24.77 12.77
CA THR A 524 -10.30 25.18 13.66
C THR A 524 -9.20 24.13 13.61
N LEU A 525 -7.97 24.57 13.35
CA LEU A 525 -6.78 23.74 13.26
C LEU A 525 -5.99 23.93 14.57
N PHE A 526 -5.64 22.83 15.23
CA PHE A 526 -4.81 22.81 16.44
C PHE A 526 -3.57 21.95 16.23
N ASN A 527 -2.41 22.58 16.38
CA ASN A 527 -1.11 21.94 16.34
C ASN A 527 -0.61 21.68 17.76
N TRP A 528 -0.50 20.39 18.11
CA TRP A 528 0.09 19.86 19.35
C TRP A 528 1.49 19.28 19.12
N ALA A 529 2.05 19.46 17.91
CA ALA A 529 3.41 19.07 17.59
C ALA A 529 4.42 20.17 17.97
N ASP A 530 5.69 19.77 18.02
CA ASP A 530 6.87 20.64 18.08
C ASP A 530 7.23 21.26 16.71
N TYR A 531 6.60 20.79 15.63
CA TYR A 531 6.84 21.21 14.25
C TYR A 531 5.98 22.40 13.80
N THR A 532 6.50 23.24 12.88
CA THR A 532 5.74 24.32 12.22
C THR A 532 5.31 23.89 10.81
N PHE A 533 4.00 23.69 10.59
CA PHE A 533 3.47 23.38 9.26
C PHE A 533 3.43 24.63 8.38
N LYS A 534 4.36 24.73 7.43
CA LYS A 534 4.47 25.83 6.45
C LYS A 534 3.72 25.49 5.17
N ASN A 535 3.12 26.49 4.53
CA ASN A 535 2.27 26.31 3.35
C ASN A 535 1.19 25.23 3.58
N TRP A 536 0.63 25.14 4.79
CA TRP A 536 -0.30 24.05 5.15
C TRP A 536 -1.58 24.07 4.31
N PHE A 537 -2.19 22.90 4.08
CA PHE A 537 -3.54 22.80 3.52
C PHE A 537 -4.43 21.80 4.26
N ALA A 538 -5.74 22.03 4.19
CA ALA A 538 -6.78 21.12 4.63
C ALA A 538 -7.75 20.86 3.48
N ALA A 539 -8.04 19.61 3.16
CA ALA A 539 -8.97 19.23 2.11
C ALA A 539 -10.17 18.48 2.72
N VAL A 540 -11.37 19.00 2.52
CA VAL A 540 -12.59 18.57 3.21
C VAL A 540 -13.60 18.05 2.21
N ARG A 541 -13.94 16.76 2.29
CA ARG A 541 -14.99 16.14 1.49
C ARG A 541 -16.33 16.32 2.19
N MET A 542 -17.23 17.02 1.52
CA MET A 542 -18.62 17.20 1.96
C MET A 542 -19.52 16.26 1.14
N ASP A 543 -20.75 16.04 1.60
CA ASP A 543 -21.80 15.49 0.73
C ASP A 543 -22.12 16.46 -0.42
N ASP A 544 -22.62 15.92 -1.53
CA ASP A 544 -22.84 16.67 -2.79
C ASP A 544 -23.65 17.95 -2.60
N ASP A 545 -24.74 17.90 -1.81
CA ASP A 545 -25.57 19.08 -1.50
C ASP A 545 -24.80 20.14 -0.70
N ALA A 546 -23.99 19.73 0.28
CA ALA A 546 -23.18 20.65 1.09
C ALA A 546 -22.05 21.26 0.25
N TYR A 547 -21.41 20.46 -0.62
CA TYR A 547 -20.39 20.92 -1.56
C TYR A 547 -20.95 21.91 -2.59
N LEU A 548 -22.12 21.63 -3.17
CA LEU A 548 -22.84 22.57 -4.05
C LEU A 548 -23.13 23.88 -3.32
N GLY A 549 -23.58 23.80 -2.07
CA GLY A 549 -23.90 24.94 -1.22
C GLY A 549 -22.74 25.88 -0.88
N TYR A 550 -21.49 25.42 -0.79
CA TYR A 550 -20.35 26.27 -0.36
C TYR A 550 -20.24 27.57 -1.18
N GLU A 551 -20.12 28.70 -0.49
CA GLU A 551 -19.92 30.02 -1.09
C GLU A 551 -18.47 30.50 -0.88
N ASN A 552 -18.00 30.59 0.37
CA ASN A 552 -16.66 31.10 0.68
C ASN A 552 -16.14 30.65 2.07
N ILE A 553 -14.85 30.90 2.33
CA ILE A 553 -14.17 30.80 3.62
C ILE A 553 -13.42 32.12 3.91
N TYR A 554 -13.59 32.72 5.09
CA TYR A 554 -13.28 34.16 5.27
C TYR A 554 -11.85 34.53 5.69
N SER A 555 -11.03 33.56 6.09
CA SER A 555 -9.69 33.80 6.70
C SER A 555 -8.59 32.93 6.10
N PHE A 556 -8.98 32.01 5.22
CA PHE A 556 -8.14 31.11 4.43
C PHE A 556 -8.46 31.37 2.94
N ASN A 557 -7.63 30.89 2.03
CA ASN A 557 -7.99 30.80 0.61
C ASN A 557 -8.68 29.44 0.39
N GLY A 558 -9.86 29.41 -0.24
CA GLY A 558 -10.70 28.21 -0.34
C GLY A 558 -11.32 27.97 -1.71
N THR A 559 -11.01 26.82 -2.33
CA THR A 559 -11.40 26.46 -3.70
C THR A 559 -12.26 25.18 -3.76
N LYS A 560 -13.06 25.04 -4.82
CA LYS A 560 -13.91 23.86 -5.09
C LYS A 560 -13.22 22.91 -6.07
N LEU A 561 -12.77 21.74 -5.63
CA LEU A 561 -12.12 20.74 -6.47
C LEU A 561 -13.15 19.71 -6.99
N LYS A 562 -13.75 20.04 -8.14
CA LYS A 562 -14.80 19.20 -8.77
C LYS A 562 -14.29 17.82 -9.15
N ASP A 563 -13.08 17.76 -9.71
CA ASP A 563 -12.46 16.54 -10.23
C ASP A 563 -11.96 15.59 -9.14
N ILE A 564 -12.12 15.96 -7.85
CA ILE A 564 -11.67 15.19 -6.69
C ILE A 564 -12.83 14.93 -5.73
N ASN A 565 -13.87 14.22 -6.19
CA ASN A 565 -14.96 13.73 -5.34
C ASN A 565 -15.55 14.81 -4.41
N ASN A 566 -15.96 15.95 -4.97
CA ASN A 566 -16.62 17.05 -4.24
C ASN A 566 -15.85 17.53 -2.99
N THR A 567 -14.53 17.71 -3.15
CA THR A 567 -13.64 18.17 -2.07
C THR A 567 -13.48 19.69 -2.10
N LEU A 568 -13.68 20.34 -0.96
CA LEU A 568 -13.31 21.74 -0.71
C LEU A 568 -11.84 21.77 -0.26
N PHE A 569 -11.03 22.67 -0.82
CA PHE A 569 -9.60 22.76 -0.52
C PHE A 569 -9.27 24.11 0.10
N PHE A 570 -8.66 24.10 1.29
CA PHE A 570 -8.35 25.29 2.08
C PHE A 570 -6.85 25.37 2.32
N GLN A 571 -6.28 26.55 2.12
CA GLN A 571 -4.88 26.86 2.40
C GLN A 571 -4.79 28.21 3.14
N GLY A 572 -3.76 28.38 3.97
CA GLY A 572 -3.54 29.68 4.61
C GLY A 572 -3.32 30.80 3.57
N LEU A 573 -3.65 32.03 3.95
CA LEU A 573 -3.38 33.21 3.11
C LEU A 573 -1.86 33.41 2.96
N GLU A 574 -1.43 34.06 1.87
CA GLU A 574 -0.02 34.38 1.64
C GLU A 574 0.54 35.20 2.80
N GLY A 575 1.74 34.84 3.29
CA GLY A 575 2.33 35.43 4.49
C GLY A 575 1.70 35.02 5.83
N LEU A 576 0.60 34.24 5.84
CA LEU A 576 -0.08 33.71 7.04
C LEU A 576 -0.26 32.19 7.00
N ASN A 577 0.36 31.51 6.03
CA ASN A 577 0.21 30.08 5.75
C ASN A 577 1.12 29.18 6.61
N TYR A 578 1.45 29.61 7.83
CA TYR A 578 2.21 28.85 8.82
C TYR A 578 1.35 28.53 10.05
N LEU A 579 1.29 27.26 10.44
CA LEU A 579 0.67 26.82 11.69
C LEU A 579 1.79 26.49 12.69
N VAL A 580 2.00 27.40 13.63
CA VAL A 580 3.03 27.32 14.70
C VAL A 580 2.83 26.07 15.58
N PRO A 581 3.88 25.58 16.27
CA PRO A 581 3.79 24.46 17.22
C PRO A 581 3.03 24.81 18.51
N GLU A 582 2.86 23.84 19.40
CA GLU A 582 2.40 24.12 20.76
C GLU A 582 3.43 24.92 21.58
N THR A 583 2.93 25.88 22.36
CA THR A 583 3.71 26.74 23.25
C THR A 583 3.25 26.56 24.70
N ASP A 584 4.02 27.05 25.65
CA ASP A 584 3.61 27.00 27.05
C ASP A 584 2.42 27.94 27.35
N GLY A 585 1.77 27.71 28.48
CA GLY A 585 0.70 28.56 28.99
C GLY A 585 1.19 29.94 29.42
N LYS A 586 0.28 30.82 29.85
CA LYS A 586 0.64 32.20 30.25
C LYS A 586 1.47 32.20 31.54
N ASP A 587 1.14 31.33 32.48
CA ASP A 587 1.99 30.97 33.61
C ASP A 587 2.32 29.46 33.54
N PRO A 588 3.53 29.06 33.09
CA PRO A 588 3.92 27.65 32.98
C PRO A 588 3.89 26.84 34.28
N ALA A 589 3.76 27.46 35.45
CA ALA A 589 3.59 26.76 36.73
C ALA A 589 2.13 26.34 37.01
N VAL A 590 1.15 26.87 36.27
CA VAL A 590 -0.29 26.67 36.53
C VAL A 590 -1.08 26.37 35.25
N ASP A 591 -0.81 27.09 34.17
CA ASP A 591 -1.46 26.91 32.87
C ASP A 591 -0.84 25.75 32.08
N PRO A 592 -1.65 24.87 31.45
CA PRO A 592 -1.13 23.87 30.54
C PRO A 592 -0.60 24.50 29.24
N ARG A 593 0.26 23.76 28.52
CA ARG A 593 0.66 24.10 27.14
C ARG A 593 -0.57 24.27 26.25
N VAL A 594 -0.49 25.19 25.29
CA VAL A 594 -1.56 25.58 24.37
C VAL A 594 -1.16 25.30 22.92
N PRO A 595 -2.10 24.85 22.07
CA PRO A 595 -1.78 24.48 20.70
C PRO A 595 -1.61 25.72 19.82
N GLY A 596 -0.74 25.62 18.83
CA GLY A 596 -0.74 26.56 17.72
C GLY A 596 -2.08 26.48 16.99
N LYS A 597 -2.72 27.62 16.76
CA LYS A 597 -4.14 27.68 16.36
C LYS A 597 -4.40 28.61 15.20
N GLN A 598 -5.02 28.08 14.14
CA GLN A 598 -5.69 28.88 13.12
C GLN A 598 -7.17 28.48 13.02
N GLN A 599 -8.05 29.40 12.60
CA GLN A 599 -9.47 29.12 12.42
C GLN A 599 -10.04 29.94 11.26
N SER A 600 -11.09 29.42 10.62
CA SER A 600 -11.92 30.23 9.72
C SER A 600 -13.38 29.76 9.68
N VAL A 601 -14.26 30.67 9.26
CA VAL A 601 -15.70 30.43 9.09
C VAL A 601 -15.99 30.25 7.60
N LEU A 602 -16.84 29.29 7.29
CA LEU A 602 -17.33 28.94 5.96
C LEU A 602 -18.81 29.34 5.85
N SER A 603 -19.22 29.91 4.72
CA SER A 603 -20.64 30.14 4.40
C SER A 603 -21.14 29.18 3.32
N PHE A 604 -22.40 28.75 3.46
CA PHE A 604 -23.05 27.82 2.56
C PHE A 604 -24.47 28.30 2.21
N SER A 605 -24.74 28.44 0.91
CA SER A 605 -26.05 28.77 0.36
C SER A 605 -26.99 27.57 0.36
N LYS A 606 -28.26 27.79 0.71
CA LYS A 606 -29.35 26.83 0.48
C LYS A 606 -30.09 27.07 -0.84
N LYS A 607 -29.71 28.10 -1.60
CA LYS A 607 -30.35 28.50 -2.87
C LYS A 607 -30.52 27.33 -3.87
N HIS A 608 -29.54 26.44 -3.92
CA HIS A 608 -29.52 25.27 -4.81
C HIS A 608 -29.83 23.95 -4.08
N THR A 609 -29.89 23.97 -2.75
CA THR A 609 -30.04 22.79 -1.88
C THR A 609 -31.04 23.03 -0.74
N PRO A 610 -32.30 23.41 -1.05
CA PRO A 610 -33.28 23.87 -0.07
C PRO A 610 -33.78 22.79 0.91
N LYS A 611 -33.39 21.51 0.69
CA LYS A 611 -33.75 20.35 1.51
C LYS A 611 -32.62 19.82 2.39
N ILE A 612 -31.45 20.49 2.42
CA ILE A 612 -30.27 20.00 3.16
C ILE A 612 -30.54 19.93 4.68
N ASP A 613 -30.40 18.73 5.25
CA ASP A 613 -30.65 18.49 6.68
C ASP A 613 -29.37 18.60 7.52
N ILE A 614 -29.19 19.79 8.09
CA ILE A 614 -28.08 20.13 8.99
C ILE A 614 -28.22 19.49 10.39
N LEU A 615 -29.42 19.02 10.77
CA LEU A 615 -29.66 18.31 12.03
C LEU A 615 -29.45 16.80 11.85
N GLY A 616 -29.86 16.25 10.71
CA GLY A 616 -29.62 14.85 10.31
C GLY A 616 -28.17 14.53 9.94
N GLY A 617 -27.33 15.55 9.66
CA GLY A 617 -25.87 15.40 9.60
C GLY A 617 -25.16 16.03 8.39
N ALA A 618 -25.88 16.52 7.38
CA ALA A 618 -25.29 17.04 6.13
C ALA A 618 -24.42 18.31 6.31
N GLY A 619 -24.35 18.86 7.53
CA GLY A 619 -23.42 19.92 7.90
C GLY A 619 -22.01 19.45 8.26
N PHE A 620 -21.75 18.14 8.33
CA PHE A 620 -20.46 17.54 8.68
C PHE A 620 -19.73 16.96 7.45
N PRO A 621 -18.39 16.91 7.45
CA PRO A 621 -17.64 16.32 6.36
C PRO A 621 -17.65 14.79 6.42
N THR A 622 -17.76 14.14 5.26
CA THR A 622 -17.61 12.69 5.15
C THR A 622 -16.16 12.24 5.21
N ARG A 623 -15.20 13.12 4.87
CA ARG A 623 -13.76 12.98 5.15
C ARG A 623 -13.07 14.32 5.32
N LEU A 624 -11.96 14.32 6.05
CA LEU A 624 -11.07 15.46 6.17
C LEU A 624 -9.62 14.99 6.03
N TYR A 625 -8.85 15.72 5.23
CA TYR A 625 -7.41 15.54 5.06
C TYR A 625 -6.69 16.80 5.55
N PHE A 626 -5.53 16.64 6.17
CA PHE A 626 -4.63 17.75 6.53
C PHE A 626 -3.22 17.41 6.08
N ASP A 627 -2.62 18.29 5.28
CA ASP A 627 -1.34 18.05 4.58
C ASP A 627 -1.25 16.64 3.95
N GLY A 628 -2.39 16.21 3.38
CA GLY A 628 -2.60 14.97 2.65
C GLY A 628 -2.95 13.71 3.47
N GLU A 629 -2.75 13.72 4.79
CA GLU A 629 -3.11 12.58 5.63
C GLU A 629 -4.63 12.49 5.87
N GLU A 630 -5.21 11.28 5.82
CA GLU A 630 -6.66 11.05 6.05
C GLU A 630 -6.95 10.99 7.57
N CYS A 631 -7.47 12.08 8.13
CA CYS A 631 -7.68 12.21 9.57
C CYS A 631 -8.85 11.33 10.06
N ALA A 632 -8.70 10.79 11.28
CA ALA A 632 -9.74 10.01 11.92
C ALA A 632 -10.94 10.90 12.29
N LEU A 633 -12.11 10.60 11.72
CA LEU A 633 -13.37 11.26 12.10
C LEU A 633 -13.95 10.66 13.40
N PRO A 634 -14.86 11.39 14.09
CA PRO A 634 -15.74 10.82 15.10
C PRO A 634 -16.65 9.73 14.53
N ASP A 635 -16.87 8.65 15.30
CA ASP A 635 -17.81 7.57 14.93
C ASP A 635 -19.29 8.02 14.96
N GLU A 636 -19.59 9.17 15.58
CA GLU A 636 -20.91 9.79 15.61
C GLU A 636 -20.84 11.32 15.50
N ILE A 637 -21.88 11.91 14.89
CA ILE A 637 -22.12 13.35 14.91
C ILE A 637 -22.77 13.81 16.23
N PRO A 638 -22.60 15.08 16.65
CA PRO A 638 -23.45 15.71 17.65
C PRO A 638 -24.93 15.59 17.25
N ARG A 639 -25.78 15.21 18.20
CA ARG A 639 -27.25 15.15 18.01
C ARG A 639 -27.93 16.31 18.73
N ALA A 640 -29.07 16.78 18.25
CA ALA A 640 -29.88 17.74 18.99
C ALA A 640 -30.44 17.10 20.27
N GLY A 641 -30.46 17.86 21.38
CA GLY A 641 -30.85 17.35 22.71
C GLY A 641 -32.32 16.96 22.91
N GLY A 642 -33.10 16.79 21.84
CA GLY A 642 -34.52 16.39 21.88
C GLY A 642 -34.74 14.87 21.90
N ASP A 643 -33.80 14.10 21.32
CA ASP A 643 -33.90 12.63 21.26
C ASP A 643 -33.60 11.99 22.62
N ARG A 644 -34.62 11.98 23.49
CA ARG A 644 -34.77 10.91 24.47
C ARG A 644 -34.78 9.58 23.71
N PRO A 645 -34.02 8.55 24.14
CA PRO A 645 -34.12 7.24 23.52
C PRO A 645 -35.58 6.76 23.56
N THR A 646 -36.10 6.29 22.44
CA THR A 646 -37.52 5.95 22.27
C THR A 646 -37.89 4.63 22.95
N VAL A 647 -37.99 4.68 24.29
CA VAL A 647 -38.53 3.61 25.16
C VAL A 647 -39.92 3.11 24.70
N ALA A 648 -40.63 3.92 23.90
CA ALA A 648 -41.89 3.59 23.25
C ALA A 648 -41.93 2.20 22.58
N ALA A 649 -40.86 1.74 21.91
CA ALA A 649 -40.86 0.46 21.20
C ALA A 649 -40.94 -0.75 22.15
N THR A 650 -40.05 -0.83 23.16
CA THR A 650 -39.99 -1.96 24.08
C THR A 650 -40.98 -1.84 25.24
N GLY A 651 -41.36 -0.62 25.63
CA GLY A 651 -42.40 -0.35 26.61
C GLY A 651 -43.78 -0.78 26.14
N LEU A 652 -44.22 -0.35 24.95
CA LEU A 652 -45.53 -0.71 24.42
C LEU A 652 -45.65 -2.22 24.16
N LEU A 653 -44.59 -2.88 23.68
CA LEU A 653 -44.59 -4.34 23.53
C LEU A 653 -44.78 -5.07 24.87
N ARG A 654 -44.13 -4.62 25.96
CA ARG A 654 -44.33 -5.23 27.29
C ARG A 654 -45.73 -4.98 27.86
N VAL A 655 -46.29 -3.79 27.67
CA VAL A 655 -47.67 -3.47 28.09
C VAL A 655 -48.68 -4.30 27.27
N ALA A 656 -48.52 -4.39 25.95
CA ALA A 656 -49.37 -5.21 25.10
C ALA A 656 -49.31 -6.70 25.49
N PHE A 657 -48.12 -7.23 25.77
CA PHE A 657 -47.96 -8.62 26.21
C PHE A 657 -48.62 -8.89 27.57
N ALA A 658 -48.51 -7.93 28.52
CA ALA A 658 -49.20 -8.01 29.80
C ALA A 658 -50.73 -7.96 29.65
N VAL A 659 -51.25 -7.08 28.80
CA VAL A 659 -52.70 -7.00 28.51
C VAL A 659 -53.20 -8.28 27.84
N VAL A 660 -52.46 -8.85 26.89
CA VAL A 660 -52.80 -10.14 26.25
C VAL A 660 -52.79 -11.28 27.28
N LEU A 661 -51.83 -11.33 28.20
CA LEU A 661 -51.80 -12.34 29.26
C LEU A 661 -52.98 -12.20 30.23
N VAL A 662 -53.39 -10.97 30.58
CA VAL A 662 -54.56 -10.72 31.44
C VAL A 662 -55.86 -11.09 30.73
N PHE A 663 -56.03 -10.75 29.44
CA PHE A 663 -57.18 -11.19 28.66
C PHE A 663 -57.22 -12.72 28.49
N ALA A 664 -56.08 -13.36 28.25
CA ALA A 664 -56.00 -14.82 28.15
C ALA A 664 -56.31 -15.53 29.48
N SER A 665 -55.94 -14.94 30.64
CA SER A 665 -56.34 -15.49 31.94
C SER A 665 -57.82 -15.27 32.24
N ILE A 666 -58.41 -14.13 31.84
CA ILE A 666 -59.85 -13.87 32.00
C ILE A 666 -60.68 -14.80 31.10
N MET A 667 -60.24 -15.04 29.86
CA MET A 667 -60.88 -15.99 28.93
C MET A 667 -60.71 -17.48 29.31
N ASN A 668 -59.94 -17.79 30.35
CA ASN A 668 -59.89 -19.14 30.95
C ASN A 668 -60.76 -19.25 32.22
N TYR A 669 -61.51 -18.19 32.58
CA TYR A 669 -62.43 -18.12 33.73
C TYR A 669 -63.87 -17.73 33.32
N LEU A 670 -64.16 -17.75 32.01
CA LEU A 670 -65.46 -17.58 31.37
C LEU A 670 -65.75 -18.77 30.45
#